data_AF-A0A4W3HTE1-F1
#
_entry.id   AF-A0A4W3HTE1-F1
#
_cell.length_a   1.000
_cell.length_b   1.000
_cell.length_c   1.000
_cell.angle_alpha   90.00
_cell.angle_beta   90.00
_cell.angle_gamma   90.00
#
_symmetry.space_group_name_H-M   'P 1'
#
loop_
_entity.id
_entity.type
_entity.pdbx_description
1 polymer ?
#
loop_
_entity_poly.entity_id
_entity_poly.type
_entity_poly.pdbx_seq_one_letter_code
_entity_poly.pdbx_strand_id
1 'polypeptide(L)'
;MLTFDTVPSTLRGCRKRFTGFTVQCSDYFVGEYAHRGKINGSPFFFYLGIVGWLHRGTTPWLRLRRHWFVLTQDSLDYYTNGELNAQRLGMLVLTSLCSVIWPDKNSYKETGYWRVTVHGRRLQYRLYSKHLNEAMQWASAIQSVIDSKAPVDTPTQLLLHDIQECRCNPELLEHIYNSNPILQYTQKPLYAPLLPFPYGPVTHNCNGSTTLQDEAVKIFNSLQQLEVQREPVPLIQGVLQTGLELRQLRDEMYCQLVKQTTSPLEPGGTRDLRYWQLLTCMAVTFHPSSAILRHLHFHLARQRALFPGSEMDKYAEFITDLLRRSRARECVPSWAEIRALTRRQQVSCTVHCAGAGTCSIAIGSHTTAGEVVKQLIGRFGLGDSRNIFALFQQCGGEEHLIASSAVVADILTHYPLPQTSLSPPLALHLLFSQSLCAHEMVTKGYYAASQDTLQSLAALRLQFTIQDFSTHVPLPRLQDLFPVHILQSQVLQSVKTMLSTNGTNTKRGSGFLAGGFPSSLWGSSAGKHKLEEEQLLKVRLNEEMASTMAAIVEHWKLLQGMNREESMTTYLAIVRECSAYGATVYPVGLRSSAEQSVQRLWLALDTKAVSLYKEGDADPLESFGYHQISSFHPMDKNIFKIALDKKDFLFESNQVILRLYTVSRLCMM
;
A
#
# COMPACT_ATOMS: atom_id res chain seq x y z
N MET A 1 -48.33 24.21 -50.76
CA MET A 1 -47.37 25.07 -51.45
C MET A 1 -45.99 24.51 -51.15
N LEU A 2 -45.42 23.82 -52.15
CA LEU A 2 -43.99 23.72 -52.53
C LEU A 2 -42.93 23.51 -51.41
N THR A 3 -42.03 22.53 -51.33
CA THR A 3 -41.33 21.53 -52.21
C THR A 3 -39.81 21.65 -52.04
N PHE A 4 -39.12 20.56 -52.45
CA PHE A 4 -37.70 20.36 -52.86
C PHE A 4 -36.89 19.50 -51.87
N ASP A 5 -36.71 18.18 -52.12
CA ASP A 5 -35.79 17.49 -53.09
C ASP A 5 -34.46 17.14 -52.39
N THR A 6 -33.74 16.03 -52.57
CA THR A 6 -33.65 15.00 -53.63
C THR A 6 -32.87 13.78 -53.10
N VAL A 7 -32.96 12.67 -53.84
CA VAL A 7 -32.36 11.32 -53.67
C VAL A 7 -30.90 11.29 -54.19
N PRO A 8 -30.10 10.24 -53.90
CA PRO A 8 -29.75 9.34 -55.01
C PRO A 8 -29.90 7.83 -54.70
N SER A 9 -30.22 7.16 -55.79
CA SER A 9 -30.65 5.78 -56.01
C SER A 9 -29.51 4.87 -56.46
N THR A 10 -29.59 3.57 -56.16
CA THR A 10 -29.44 2.39 -57.07
C THR A 10 -29.33 1.14 -56.18
N LEU A 11 -30.22 0.16 -56.21
CA LEU A 11 -30.46 -0.78 -57.31
C LEU A 11 -31.93 -1.25 -57.35
N ARG A 12 -32.54 -1.13 -58.53
CA ARG A 12 -33.80 -1.78 -58.90
C ARG A 12 -33.57 -3.28 -59.12
N GLY A 13 -34.61 -4.07 -58.86
CA GLY A 13 -34.95 -5.20 -59.72
C GLY A 13 -35.28 -6.51 -59.00
N CYS A 14 -36.54 -6.68 -58.60
CA CYS A 14 -37.40 -7.81 -58.99
C CYS A 14 -38.61 -7.92 -58.05
N ARG A 15 -39.81 -7.64 -58.58
CA ARG A 15 -41.03 -8.23 -58.06
C ARG A 15 -40.95 -9.75 -58.26
N LYS A 16 -40.91 -10.52 -57.19
CA LYS A 16 -41.41 -11.90 -57.19
C LYS A 16 -42.25 -12.13 -55.95
N ARG A 17 -43.48 -12.62 -56.18
CA ARG A 17 -44.33 -13.23 -55.15
C ARG A 17 -43.50 -14.31 -54.45
N PHE A 18 -43.46 -14.29 -53.13
CA PHE A 18 -42.93 -15.39 -52.35
C PHE A 18 -44.01 -15.91 -51.40
N THR A 19 -44.76 -16.88 -51.92
CA THR A 19 -45.30 -17.97 -51.11
C THR A 19 -44.14 -18.90 -50.77
N GLY A 20 -43.93 -19.19 -49.48
CA GLY A 20 -42.92 -20.12 -49.00
C GLY A 20 -41.52 -19.52 -48.88
N PHE A 21 -41.17 -19.05 -47.69
CA PHE A 21 -39.77 -18.88 -47.30
C PHE A 21 -39.42 -19.97 -46.30
N THR A 22 -38.75 -21.01 -46.79
CA THR A 22 -37.75 -21.74 -46.02
C THR A 22 -36.58 -20.77 -45.84
N VAL A 23 -36.33 -20.30 -44.62
CA VAL A 23 -35.14 -19.49 -44.34
C VAL A 23 -33.93 -20.42 -44.45
N GLN A 24 -33.16 -20.27 -45.53
CA GLN A 24 -31.85 -20.90 -45.64
C GLN A 24 -30.90 -20.11 -44.72
N CYS A 25 -30.80 -20.52 -43.46
CA CYS A 25 -29.88 -19.91 -42.49
C CYS A 25 -28.43 -20.09 -42.97
N SER A 26 -27.77 -19.01 -43.36
CA SER A 26 -26.32 -18.99 -43.49
C SER A 26 -25.68 -19.22 -42.11
N ASP A 27 -24.60 -20.00 -42.07
CA ASP A 27 -23.89 -20.51 -40.88
C ASP A 27 -23.42 -19.47 -39.82
N TYR A 28 -23.63 -18.17 -40.02
CA TYR A 28 -22.96 -17.08 -39.29
C TYR A 28 -23.85 -15.91 -38.83
N PHE A 29 -25.19 -16.06 -38.80
CA PHE A 29 -26.07 -14.95 -38.44
C PHE A 29 -26.54 -14.99 -36.98
N VAL A 30 -26.18 -13.96 -36.20
CA VAL A 30 -26.90 -13.58 -34.97
C VAL A 30 -28.15 -12.85 -35.43
N GLY A 31 -29.30 -13.51 -35.36
CA GLY A 31 -30.58 -12.96 -35.83
C GLY A 31 -31.53 -12.68 -34.67
N GLU A 32 -32.39 -11.67 -34.83
CA GLU A 32 -33.58 -11.50 -33.98
C GLU A 32 -34.68 -12.47 -34.46
N TYR A 33 -35.19 -13.31 -33.56
CA TYR A 33 -36.27 -14.23 -33.91
C TYR A 33 -37.62 -13.55 -33.64
N ALA A 34 -38.49 -13.46 -34.66
CA ALA A 34 -39.85 -12.97 -34.52
C ALA A 34 -40.85 -14.11 -34.66
N HIS A 35 -41.63 -14.41 -33.62
CA HIS A 35 -42.69 -15.41 -33.71
C HIS A 35 -43.93 -14.79 -34.35
N ARG A 36 -44.49 -15.43 -35.38
CA ARG A 36 -45.74 -15.00 -36.03
C ARG A 36 -46.91 -15.66 -35.32
N GLY A 37 -47.61 -14.91 -34.47
CA GLY A 37 -48.89 -15.31 -33.87
C GLY A 37 -50.06 -14.65 -34.58
N LYS A 38 -51.23 -15.30 -34.59
CA LYS A 38 -52.50 -14.66 -34.97
C LYS A 38 -53.34 -14.48 -33.72
N ILE A 39 -53.63 -13.23 -33.36
CA ILE A 39 -54.72 -12.89 -32.44
C ILE A 39 -55.78 -12.21 -33.30
N ASN A 40 -57.00 -12.76 -33.31
CA ASN A 40 -58.12 -12.26 -34.12
C ASN A 40 -57.79 -12.04 -35.60
N GLY A 41 -57.06 -12.98 -36.21
CA GLY A 41 -56.74 -12.95 -37.65
C GLY A 41 -55.67 -11.93 -38.08
N SER A 42 -55.19 -11.09 -37.16
CA SER A 42 -54.13 -10.10 -37.44
C SER A 42 -52.75 -10.68 -37.11
N PRO A 43 -51.74 -10.55 -37.99
CA PRO A 43 -50.38 -10.97 -37.67
C PRO A 43 -49.82 -10.08 -36.55
N PHE A 44 -49.56 -10.66 -35.39
CA PHE A 44 -48.85 -10.03 -34.28
C PHE A 44 -47.42 -10.56 -34.27
N PHE A 45 -46.44 -9.66 -34.19
CA PHE A 45 -45.03 -10.01 -34.07
C PHE A 45 -44.63 -9.99 -32.60
N PHE A 46 -44.19 -11.12 -32.06
CA PHE A 46 -43.44 -11.13 -30.81
C PHE A 46 -41.95 -11.00 -31.15
N TYR A 47 -41.29 -9.94 -30.68
CA TYR A 47 -39.82 -9.84 -30.69
C TYR A 47 -39.29 -10.80 -29.62
N LEU A 48 -38.73 -11.94 -30.02
CA LEU A 48 -38.51 -13.09 -29.13
C LEU A 48 -37.05 -13.58 -29.18
N GLY A 49 -36.11 -12.72 -28.80
CA GLY A 49 -34.76 -13.13 -28.41
C GLY A 49 -33.70 -13.24 -29.51
N ILE A 50 -32.44 -13.33 -29.08
CA ILE A 50 -31.25 -13.47 -29.93
C ILE A 50 -30.95 -14.96 -30.11
N VAL A 51 -30.76 -15.41 -31.34
CA VAL A 51 -30.49 -16.82 -31.66
C VAL A 51 -29.25 -17.00 -32.52
N GLY A 52 -28.61 -18.17 -32.42
CA GLY A 52 -27.46 -18.50 -33.27
C GLY A 52 -26.72 -19.77 -32.87
N TRP A 53 -25.82 -20.21 -33.74
CA TRP A 53 -24.98 -21.39 -33.50
C TRP A 53 -23.74 -21.03 -32.69
N LEU A 54 -23.56 -21.67 -31.54
CA LEU A 54 -22.33 -21.55 -30.76
C LEU A 54 -21.75 -22.92 -30.43
N HIS A 55 -20.44 -22.97 -30.23
CA HIS A 55 -19.78 -24.16 -29.72
C HIS A 55 -19.78 -24.13 -28.19
N ARG A 56 -20.09 -25.26 -27.56
CA ARG A 56 -20.01 -25.42 -26.11
C ARG A 56 -18.97 -26.48 -25.76
N GLY A 57 -18.15 -26.19 -24.75
CA GLY A 57 -17.13 -27.11 -24.22
C GLY A 57 -17.37 -27.50 -22.76
N THR A 58 -16.91 -28.71 -22.40
CA THR A 58 -16.80 -29.23 -21.02
C THR A 58 -15.34 -29.61 -20.75
N THR A 59 -14.72 -29.13 -19.67
CA THR A 59 -13.32 -29.44 -19.28
C THR A 59 -13.11 -30.92 -18.90
N PRO A 60 -11.90 -31.52 -19.04
CA PRO A 60 -10.59 -30.93 -19.41
C PRO A 60 -10.12 -31.17 -20.86
N TRP A 61 -10.79 -32.02 -21.64
CA TRP A 61 -10.45 -32.26 -23.05
C TRP A 61 -11.45 -31.49 -23.91
N LEU A 62 -11.00 -30.50 -24.70
CA LEU A 62 -11.85 -29.63 -25.53
C LEU A 62 -12.66 -30.44 -26.58
N ARG A 63 -13.75 -31.08 -26.16
CA ARG A 63 -14.78 -31.60 -27.06
C ARG A 63 -15.81 -30.50 -27.26
N LEU A 64 -15.54 -29.63 -28.23
CA LEU A 64 -16.48 -28.59 -28.63
C LEU A 64 -17.62 -29.22 -29.43
N ARG A 65 -18.85 -29.06 -28.96
CA ARG A 65 -20.06 -29.45 -29.70
C ARG A 65 -20.85 -28.21 -30.08
N ARG A 66 -21.22 -28.13 -31.36
CA ARG A 66 -22.04 -27.04 -31.90
C ARG A 66 -23.49 -27.27 -31.52
N HIS A 67 -24.15 -26.26 -30.96
CA HIS A 67 -25.55 -26.31 -30.58
C HIS A 67 -26.26 -25.01 -30.98
N TRP A 68 -27.58 -25.07 -31.14
CA TRP A 68 -28.39 -23.90 -31.41
C TRP A 68 -28.77 -23.21 -30.09
N PHE A 69 -28.33 -21.97 -29.90
CA PHE A 69 -28.60 -21.19 -28.68
C PHE A 69 -29.71 -20.18 -28.91
N VAL A 70 -30.53 -20.01 -27.87
CA VAL A 70 -31.62 -19.04 -27.82
C VAL A 70 -31.49 -18.25 -26.52
N LEU A 71 -31.23 -16.96 -26.62
CA LEU A 71 -31.27 -16.02 -25.52
C LEU A 71 -32.68 -15.42 -25.44
N THR A 72 -33.40 -15.79 -24.39
CA THR A 72 -34.69 -15.20 -24.04
C THR A 72 -34.50 -14.07 -23.03
N GLN A 73 -35.61 -13.43 -22.63
CA GLN A 73 -35.55 -12.46 -21.54
C GLN A 73 -35.16 -13.11 -20.21
N ASP A 74 -35.41 -14.40 -19.97
CA ASP A 74 -35.22 -15.05 -18.66
C ASP A 74 -34.13 -16.13 -18.65
N SER A 75 -33.65 -16.57 -19.80
CA SER A 75 -32.73 -17.70 -19.88
C SER A 75 -31.88 -17.73 -21.14
N LEU A 76 -30.76 -18.42 -21.03
CA LEU A 76 -29.95 -18.87 -22.16
C LEU A 76 -30.14 -20.37 -22.34
N ASP A 77 -30.87 -20.74 -23.38
CA ASP A 77 -31.24 -22.12 -23.69
C ASP A 77 -30.42 -22.64 -24.88
N TYR A 78 -30.21 -23.95 -24.94
CA TYR A 78 -29.63 -24.58 -26.13
C TYR A 78 -30.32 -25.88 -26.51
N TYR A 79 -30.33 -26.12 -27.82
CA TYR A 79 -31.12 -27.15 -28.49
C TYR A 79 -30.25 -28.01 -29.41
N THR A 80 -30.79 -29.16 -29.84
CA THR A 80 -30.15 -30.05 -30.81
C THR A 80 -29.96 -29.39 -32.18
N ASN A 81 -30.94 -28.63 -32.65
CA ASN A 81 -30.92 -27.91 -33.92
C ASN A 81 -31.83 -26.65 -33.84
N GLY A 82 -31.96 -25.91 -34.94
CA GLY A 82 -32.79 -24.69 -35.03
C GLY A 82 -34.23 -24.90 -35.50
N GLU A 83 -34.73 -26.14 -35.49
CA GLU A 83 -36.10 -26.45 -35.95
C GLU A 83 -37.14 -26.22 -34.85
N LEU A 84 -38.39 -25.97 -35.24
CA LEU A 84 -39.50 -25.64 -34.31
C LEU A 84 -39.77 -26.71 -33.23
N ASN A 85 -39.41 -27.97 -33.49
CA ASN A 85 -39.60 -29.10 -32.56
C ASN A 85 -38.28 -29.62 -31.97
N ALA A 86 -37.21 -28.82 -32.02
CA ALA A 86 -35.90 -29.21 -31.51
C ALA A 86 -35.95 -29.57 -30.02
N GLN A 87 -35.27 -30.65 -29.63
CA GLN A 87 -35.18 -31.02 -28.23
C GLN A 87 -34.28 -30.04 -27.47
N ARG A 88 -34.82 -29.44 -26.40
CA ARG A 88 -34.03 -28.59 -25.49
C ARG A 88 -33.07 -29.46 -24.68
N LEU A 89 -31.78 -29.16 -24.78
CA LEU A 89 -30.72 -29.92 -24.13
C LEU A 89 -30.31 -29.31 -22.79
N GLY A 90 -30.54 -28.01 -22.60
CA GLY A 90 -30.40 -27.37 -21.30
C GLY A 90 -30.79 -25.89 -21.32
N MET A 91 -30.89 -25.34 -20.11
CA MET A 91 -31.36 -23.99 -19.80
C MET A 91 -30.49 -23.42 -18.69
N LEU A 92 -30.01 -22.19 -18.87
CA LEU A 92 -29.36 -21.39 -17.84
C LEU A 92 -30.26 -20.19 -17.53
N VAL A 93 -30.87 -20.20 -16.35
CA VAL A 93 -31.72 -19.09 -15.88
C VAL A 93 -30.85 -17.86 -15.61
N LEU A 94 -31.24 -16.73 -16.18
CA LEU A 94 -30.55 -15.45 -16.04
C LEU A 94 -31.21 -14.62 -14.93
N THR A 95 -30.40 -14.24 -13.96
CA THR A 95 -30.78 -13.38 -12.82
C THR A 95 -29.80 -12.22 -12.74
N SER A 96 -30.10 -11.21 -11.92
CA SER A 96 -29.17 -10.09 -11.70
C SER A 96 -27.84 -10.50 -11.06
N LEU A 97 -27.74 -11.73 -10.52
CA LEU A 97 -26.51 -12.29 -9.95
C LEU A 97 -25.67 -13.06 -10.97
N CYS A 98 -26.17 -13.31 -12.18
CA CYS A 98 -25.38 -13.92 -13.22
C CYS A 98 -24.25 -12.99 -13.66
N SER A 99 -23.12 -13.56 -14.10
CA SER A 99 -22.01 -12.77 -14.64
C SER A 99 -21.54 -13.31 -15.97
N VAL A 100 -20.97 -12.41 -16.78
CA VAL A 100 -20.41 -12.72 -18.09
C VAL A 100 -18.94 -12.36 -18.10
N ILE A 101 -18.09 -13.36 -18.36
CA ILE A 101 -16.69 -13.14 -18.70
C ILE A 101 -16.61 -12.91 -20.20
N TRP A 102 -16.16 -11.71 -20.54
CA TRP A 102 -15.97 -11.23 -21.90
C TRP A 102 -14.82 -11.98 -22.61
N PRO A 103 -14.88 -12.08 -23.94
CA PRO A 103 -13.84 -12.77 -24.71
C PRO A 103 -12.51 -12.04 -24.64
N ASP A 104 -11.45 -12.79 -24.36
CA ASP A 104 -10.10 -12.28 -24.14
C ASP A 104 -9.07 -12.89 -25.11
N LYS A 105 -7.93 -12.20 -25.30
CA LYS A 105 -6.89 -12.66 -26.24
C LYS A 105 -6.17 -13.92 -25.75
N ASN A 106 -6.11 -14.19 -24.45
CA ASN A 106 -5.39 -15.35 -23.92
C ASN A 106 -6.17 -16.63 -24.22
N SER A 107 -7.49 -16.63 -24.02
CA SER A 107 -8.33 -17.78 -24.38
C SER A 107 -8.28 -18.13 -25.87
N TYR A 108 -8.19 -17.13 -26.75
CA TYR A 108 -8.03 -17.34 -28.19
C TYR A 108 -6.68 -17.98 -28.54
N LYS A 109 -5.58 -17.52 -27.93
CA LYS A 109 -4.24 -18.11 -28.14
C LYS A 109 -4.17 -19.58 -27.71
N GLU A 110 -4.87 -19.95 -26.64
CA GLU A 110 -4.89 -21.33 -26.13
C GLU A 110 -5.73 -22.28 -26.97
N THR A 111 -6.90 -21.82 -27.45
CA THR A 111 -7.93 -22.71 -28.00
C THR A 111 -8.23 -22.49 -29.49
N GLY A 112 -7.81 -21.37 -30.07
CA GLY A 112 -8.18 -20.95 -31.42
C GLY A 112 -9.62 -20.42 -31.55
N TYR A 113 -10.33 -20.24 -30.44
CA TYR A 113 -11.71 -19.73 -30.38
C TYR A 113 -11.82 -18.61 -29.34
N TRP A 114 -12.68 -17.64 -29.62
CA TRP A 114 -13.08 -16.61 -28.67
C TRP A 114 -14.09 -17.20 -27.69
N ARG A 115 -13.83 -17.05 -26.39
CA ARG A 115 -14.58 -17.70 -25.31
C ARG A 115 -15.42 -16.68 -24.55
N VAL A 116 -16.73 -16.92 -24.45
CA VAL A 116 -17.63 -16.21 -23.53
C VAL A 116 -18.02 -17.16 -22.42
N THR A 117 -17.84 -16.79 -21.15
CA THR A 117 -18.26 -17.63 -20.02
C THR A 117 -19.40 -16.97 -19.26
N VAL A 118 -20.54 -17.64 -19.17
CA VAL A 118 -21.69 -17.18 -18.39
C VAL A 118 -21.78 -18.00 -17.12
N HIS A 119 -21.69 -17.34 -15.98
CA HIS A 119 -21.85 -17.96 -14.66
C HIS A 119 -23.27 -17.74 -14.16
N GLY A 120 -23.99 -18.84 -13.95
CA GLY A 120 -25.27 -18.87 -13.25
C GLY A 120 -25.18 -19.62 -11.93
N ARG A 121 -26.31 -19.72 -11.22
CA ARG A 121 -26.38 -20.28 -9.85
C ARG A 121 -25.78 -21.67 -9.68
N ARG A 122 -26.06 -22.57 -10.63
CA ARG A 122 -25.63 -23.98 -10.58
C ARG A 122 -24.86 -24.41 -11.82
N LEU A 123 -24.92 -23.61 -12.88
CA LEU A 123 -24.40 -23.95 -14.19
C LEU A 123 -23.49 -22.83 -14.66
N GLN A 124 -22.36 -23.22 -15.26
CA GLN A 124 -21.51 -22.32 -16.04
C GLN A 124 -21.55 -22.76 -17.50
N TYR A 125 -21.83 -21.83 -18.41
CA TYR A 125 -21.79 -22.08 -19.84
C TYR A 125 -20.54 -21.44 -20.43
N ARG A 126 -19.67 -22.26 -21.04
CA ARG A 126 -18.52 -21.80 -21.81
C ARG A 126 -18.86 -21.89 -23.29
N LEU A 127 -19.09 -20.73 -23.89
CA LEU A 127 -19.49 -20.55 -25.27
C LEU A 127 -18.25 -20.17 -26.10
N TYR A 128 -18.14 -20.71 -27.29
CA TYR A 128 -17.00 -20.53 -28.17
C TYR A 128 -17.46 -20.13 -29.57
N SER A 129 -16.85 -19.08 -30.11
CA SER A 129 -17.01 -18.63 -31.50
C SER A 129 -15.65 -18.46 -32.18
N LYS A 130 -15.61 -18.65 -33.50
CA LYS A 130 -14.42 -18.37 -34.32
C LYS A 130 -14.21 -16.87 -34.55
N HIS A 131 -15.27 -16.07 -34.42
CA HIS A 131 -15.26 -14.65 -34.75
C HIS A 131 -15.41 -13.81 -33.48
N LEU A 132 -14.50 -12.86 -33.28
CA LEU A 132 -14.53 -11.97 -32.12
C LEU A 132 -15.84 -11.17 -32.07
N ASN A 133 -16.29 -10.63 -33.19
CA ASN A 133 -17.50 -9.79 -33.25
C ASN A 133 -18.74 -10.56 -32.79
N GLU A 134 -18.88 -11.82 -33.19
CA GLU A 134 -19.98 -12.69 -32.76
C GLU A 134 -19.89 -12.96 -31.25
N ALA A 135 -18.71 -13.30 -30.73
CA ALA A 135 -18.50 -13.51 -29.30
C ALA A 135 -18.82 -12.25 -28.47
N MET A 136 -18.40 -11.07 -28.96
CA MET A 136 -18.69 -9.78 -28.33
C MET A 136 -20.19 -9.46 -28.35
N GLN A 137 -20.88 -9.74 -29.46
CA GLN A 137 -22.33 -9.54 -29.56
C GLN A 137 -23.10 -10.42 -28.57
N TRP A 138 -22.75 -11.72 -28.48
CA TRP A 138 -23.36 -12.62 -27.50
C TRP A 138 -23.08 -12.18 -26.07
N ALA A 139 -21.83 -11.82 -25.73
CA ALA A 139 -21.49 -11.33 -24.40
C ALA A 139 -22.30 -10.07 -24.04
N SER A 140 -22.37 -9.10 -24.96
CA SER A 140 -23.14 -7.87 -24.78
C SER A 140 -24.64 -8.12 -24.64
N ALA A 141 -25.19 -9.01 -25.46
CA ALA A 141 -26.61 -9.37 -25.41
C ALA A 141 -26.99 -10.02 -24.08
N ILE A 142 -26.19 -11.00 -23.64
CA ILE A 142 -26.42 -11.70 -22.37
C ILE A 142 -26.27 -10.73 -21.20
N GLN A 143 -25.25 -9.86 -21.22
CA GLN A 143 -25.06 -8.83 -20.21
C GLN A 143 -26.26 -7.87 -20.16
N SER A 144 -26.77 -7.42 -21.31
CA SER A 144 -27.95 -6.56 -21.36
C SER A 144 -29.20 -7.21 -20.76
N VAL A 145 -29.38 -8.51 -20.96
CA VAL A 145 -30.49 -9.25 -20.32
C VAL A 145 -30.28 -9.31 -18.80
N ILE A 146 -29.07 -9.59 -18.33
CA ILE A 146 -28.74 -9.63 -16.89
C ILE A 146 -28.97 -8.27 -16.24
N ASP A 147 -28.48 -7.18 -16.85
CA ASP A 147 -28.59 -5.81 -16.33
C ASP A 147 -30.05 -5.33 -16.27
N SER A 148 -30.93 -5.90 -17.11
CA SER A 148 -32.38 -5.62 -17.09
C SER A 148 -33.12 -6.31 -15.94
N LYS A 149 -32.49 -7.26 -15.23
CA LYS A 149 -33.15 -8.00 -14.14
C LYS A 149 -33.21 -7.17 -12.86
N ALA A 150 -34.35 -7.26 -12.20
CA ALA A 150 -34.50 -6.75 -10.84
C ALA A 150 -33.43 -7.39 -9.92
N PRO A 151 -32.84 -6.60 -9.00
CA PRO A 151 -31.92 -7.13 -8.00
C PRO A 151 -32.55 -8.29 -7.22
N VAL A 152 -31.78 -9.37 -7.05
CA VAL A 152 -32.19 -10.49 -6.20
C VAL A 152 -31.92 -10.15 -4.75
N ASP A 153 -32.98 -9.96 -3.97
CA ASP A 153 -32.90 -9.81 -2.52
C ASP A 153 -32.80 -11.17 -1.84
N THR A 154 -31.89 -11.29 -0.86
CA THR A 154 -31.83 -12.47 -0.01
C THR A 154 -32.89 -12.41 1.10
N PRO A 155 -33.30 -13.56 1.67
CA PRO A 155 -34.18 -13.56 2.84
C PRO A 155 -33.65 -12.70 3.98
N THR A 156 -32.33 -12.68 4.18
CA THR A 156 -31.70 -11.80 5.18
C THR A 156 -31.96 -10.33 4.86
N GLN A 157 -31.75 -9.87 3.63
CA GLN A 157 -31.96 -8.46 3.27
C GLN A 157 -33.40 -8.00 3.47
N LEU A 158 -34.37 -8.84 3.09
CA LEU A 158 -35.79 -8.57 3.32
C LEU A 158 -36.08 -8.42 4.82
N LEU A 159 -35.60 -9.36 5.63
CA LEU A 159 -35.77 -9.30 7.09
C LEU A 159 -35.05 -8.11 7.74
N LEU A 160 -33.89 -7.69 7.20
CA LEU A 160 -33.20 -6.48 7.65
C LEU A 160 -34.02 -5.22 7.39
N HIS A 161 -34.78 -5.18 6.29
CA HIS A 161 -35.73 -4.10 6.00
C HIS A 161 -36.91 -4.14 6.97
N ASP A 162 -37.52 -5.30 7.18
CA ASP A 162 -38.63 -5.47 8.13
C ASP A 162 -38.24 -5.05 9.55
N ILE A 163 -37.04 -5.41 10.00
CA ILE A 163 -36.48 -4.96 11.28
C ILE A 163 -36.36 -3.43 11.33
N GLN A 164 -35.99 -2.78 10.23
CA GLN A 164 -35.88 -1.32 10.16
C GLN A 164 -37.23 -0.62 10.27
N GLU A 165 -38.27 -1.18 9.65
CA GLU A 165 -39.64 -0.66 9.76
C GLU A 165 -40.23 -0.89 11.16
N CYS A 166 -39.89 -2.01 11.79
CA CYS A 166 -40.45 -2.41 13.08
C CYS A 166 -39.66 -1.87 14.29
N ARG A 167 -38.68 -0.98 14.12
CA ARG A 167 -37.77 -0.52 15.19
C ARG A 167 -38.46 0.01 16.45
N CYS A 168 -39.67 0.57 16.32
CA CYS A 168 -40.44 1.13 17.44
C CYS A 168 -41.42 0.14 18.07
N ASN A 169 -41.51 -1.10 17.56
CA ASN A 169 -42.43 -2.13 18.05
C ASN A 169 -41.63 -3.35 18.56
N PRO A 170 -41.35 -3.44 19.87
CA PRO A 170 -40.53 -4.51 20.43
C PRO A 170 -41.16 -5.90 20.28
N GLU A 171 -42.48 -6.02 20.40
CA GLU A 171 -43.17 -7.31 20.28
C GLU A 171 -43.02 -7.90 18.87
N LEU A 172 -43.21 -7.06 17.85
CA LEU A 172 -43.06 -7.47 16.45
C LEU A 172 -41.60 -7.79 16.11
N LEU A 173 -40.64 -7.04 16.66
CA LEU A 173 -39.21 -7.34 16.51
C LEU A 173 -38.86 -8.72 17.10
N GLU A 174 -39.30 -9.02 18.31
CA GLU A 174 -39.08 -10.34 18.92
C GLU A 174 -39.75 -11.44 18.09
N HIS A 175 -40.95 -11.20 17.57
CA HIS A 175 -41.60 -12.13 16.66
C HIS A 175 -40.78 -12.39 15.38
N ILE A 176 -40.23 -11.33 14.76
CA ILE A 176 -39.37 -11.45 13.57
C ILE A 176 -38.14 -12.30 13.90
N TYR A 177 -37.43 -12.02 14.99
CA TYR A 177 -36.27 -12.81 15.36
C TYR A 177 -36.66 -14.28 15.63
N ASN A 178 -37.65 -14.52 16.48
CA ASN A 178 -38.08 -15.87 16.88
C ASN A 178 -38.55 -16.73 15.71
N SER A 179 -39.21 -16.13 14.72
CA SER A 179 -39.68 -16.82 13.52
C SER A 179 -38.58 -17.10 12.49
N ASN A 180 -37.42 -16.44 12.61
CA ASN A 180 -36.37 -16.46 11.58
C ASN A 180 -34.99 -16.83 12.15
N PRO A 181 -34.68 -18.14 12.27
CA PRO A 181 -33.37 -18.61 12.75
C PRO A 181 -32.17 -18.13 11.90
N ILE A 182 -32.41 -17.68 10.66
CA ILE A 182 -31.36 -17.10 9.81
C ILE A 182 -30.76 -15.82 10.40
N LEU A 183 -31.48 -15.11 11.28
CA LEU A 183 -31.02 -13.89 11.94
C LEU A 183 -30.32 -14.13 13.29
N GLN A 184 -30.42 -15.34 13.83
CA GLN A 184 -29.94 -15.68 15.18
C GLN A 184 -28.72 -16.60 15.15
N TYR A 185 -28.05 -16.73 16.28
CA TYR A 185 -26.89 -17.62 16.44
C TYR A 185 -27.19 -19.04 15.98
N THR A 186 -26.19 -19.68 15.34
CA THR A 186 -26.27 -21.09 14.95
C THR A 186 -24.91 -21.78 15.05
N GLN A 187 -24.94 -23.05 15.46
CA GLN A 187 -23.80 -23.98 15.36
C GLN A 187 -23.78 -24.73 14.02
N LYS A 188 -24.87 -24.71 13.26
CA LYS A 188 -24.93 -25.33 11.93
C LYS A 188 -24.12 -24.48 10.94
N PRO A 189 -23.39 -25.11 9.98
CA PRO A 189 -22.67 -24.36 8.96
C PRO A 189 -23.65 -23.61 8.05
N LEU A 190 -23.19 -22.50 7.47
CA LEU A 190 -23.87 -21.86 6.35
C LEU A 190 -23.50 -22.57 5.05
N TYR A 191 -24.50 -22.81 4.20
CA TYR A 191 -24.29 -23.40 2.87
C TYR A 191 -24.39 -22.36 1.74
N ALA A 192 -24.78 -21.13 2.08
CA ALA A 192 -24.85 -20.00 1.19
C ALA A 192 -24.62 -18.71 1.98
N PRO A 193 -24.13 -17.64 1.34
CA PRO A 193 -23.96 -16.34 1.98
C PRO A 193 -25.30 -15.75 2.44
N LEU A 194 -25.26 -14.88 3.45
CA LEU A 194 -26.43 -14.14 3.94
C LEU A 194 -26.86 -13.05 2.95
N LEU A 195 -25.92 -12.46 2.23
CA LEU A 195 -26.10 -11.39 1.25
C LEU A 195 -25.89 -11.89 -0.20
N PRO A 196 -26.45 -11.20 -1.21
CA PRO A 196 -26.34 -11.63 -2.59
C PRO A 196 -24.95 -11.29 -3.15
N PHE A 197 -24.33 -12.26 -3.82
CA PHE A 197 -23.08 -12.09 -4.54
C PHE A 197 -23.22 -12.53 -5.99
N PRO A 198 -22.61 -11.81 -6.96
CA PRO A 198 -22.50 -12.26 -8.33
C PRO A 198 -21.86 -13.65 -8.40
N TYR A 199 -22.36 -14.50 -9.29
CA TYR A 199 -21.78 -15.81 -9.59
C TYR A 199 -20.48 -15.63 -10.37
N GLY A 200 -19.51 -16.53 -10.15
CA GLY A 200 -18.23 -16.51 -10.88
C GLY A 200 -17.03 -16.10 -10.03
N PRO A 201 -15.82 -16.07 -10.63
CA PRO A 201 -14.58 -15.84 -9.91
C PRO A 201 -14.41 -14.37 -9.52
N VAL A 202 -13.64 -14.15 -8.45
CA VAL A 202 -13.34 -12.82 -7.87
C VAL A 202 -12.45 -11.97 -8.78
N THR A 203 -11.53 -12.59 -9.52
CA THR A 203 -10.56 -11.93 -10.40
C THR A 203 -10.42 -12.66 -11.74
N HIS A 204 -10.11 -11.91 -12.79
CA HIS A 204 -9.92 -12.45 -14.16
C HIS A 204 -8.56 -13.15 -14.37
N ASN A 205 -7.65 -13.10 -13.40
CA ASN A 205 -6.30 -13.67 -13.51
C ASN A 205 -6.03 -14.70 -12.40
N CYS A 206 -5.67 -15.91 -12.86
CA CYS A 206 -4.92 -16.97 -12.15
C CYS A 206 -5.69 -17.94 -11.23
N ASN A 207 -5.91 -19.15 -11.75
CA ASN A 207 -5.76 -20.50 -11.15
C ASN A 207 -6.39 -20.88 -9.79
N GLY A 208 -7.11 -19.99 -9.10
CA GLY A 208 -7.95 -20.33 -7.94
C GLY A 208 -9.42 -20.39 -8.33
N SER A 209 -10.06 -21.56 -8.20
CA SER A 209 -11.48 -21.76 -8.52
C SER A 209 -12.40 -21.36 -7.35
N THR A 210 -12.17 -20.20 -6.70
CA THR A 210 -12.99 -19.78 -5.56
C THR A 210 -13.82 -18.55 -5.91
N THR A 211 -15.11 -18.60 -5.58
CA THR A 211 -16.07 -17.51 -5.79
C THR A 211 -16.23 -16.68 -4.52
N LEU A 212 -16.77 -15.46 -4.62
CA LEU A 212 -17.16 -14.67 -3.43
C LEU A 212 -18.10 -15.46 -2.51
N GLN A 213 -18.95 -16.32 -3.08
CA GLN A 213 -19.87 -17.16 -2.33
C GLN A 213 -19.14 -18.22 -1.51
N ASP A 214 -18.14 -18.88 -2.11
CA ASP A 214 -17.31 -19.86 -1.41
C ASP A 214 -16.51 -19.21 -0.29
N GLU A 215 -15.92 -18.03 -0.54
CA GLU A 215 -15.17 -17.29 0.47
C GLU A 215 -16.07 -16.81 1.63
N ALA A 216 -17.28 -16.31 1.34
CA ALA A 216 -18.25 -15.96 2.37
C ALA A 216 -18.63 -17.14 3.29
N VAL A 217 -18.84 -18.33 2.70
CA VAL A 217 -19.13 -19.55 3.46
C VAL A 217 -17.91 -20.01 4.27
N LYS A 218 -16.70 -19.93 3.70
CA LYS A 218 -15.46 -20.23 4.43
C LYS A 218 -15.25 -19.30 5.61
N ILE A 219 -15.53 -18.00 5.46
CA ILE A 219 -15.46 -17.05 6.57
C ILE A 219 -16.38 -17.49 7.70
N PHE A 220 -17.63 -17.86 7.42
CA PHE A 220 -18.54 -18.32 8.46
C PHE A 220 -18.00 -19.55 9.20
N ASN A 221 -17.40 -20.50 8.49
CA ASN A 221 -16.74 -21.65 9.11
C ASN A 221 -15.55 -21.23 9.99
N SER A 222 -14.76 -20.24 9.56
CA SER A 222 -13.69 -19.65 10.39
C SER A 222 -14.24 -18.95 11.64
N LEU A 223 -15.39 -18.26 11.54
CA LEU A 223 -16.07 -17.67 12.69
C LEU A 223 -16.44 -18.76 13.71
N GLN A 224 -17.03 -19.87 13.28
CA GLN A 224 -17.39 -20.98 14.16
C GLN A 224 -16.15 -21.67 14.77
N GLN A 225 -15.06 -21.79 14.01
CA GLN A 225 -13.80 -22.31 14.53
C GLN A 225 -13.23 -21.43 15.66
N LEU A 226 -13.49 -20.12 15.63
CA LEU A 226 -13.00 -19.18 16.65
C LEU A 226 -13.50 -19.53 18.06
N GLU A 227 -14.68 -20.14 18.18
CA GLU A 227 -15.28 -20.55 19.46
C GLU A 227 -14.41 -21.55 20.24
N VAL A 228 -13.63 -22.38 19.52
CA VAL A 228 -12.83 -23.47 20.10
C VAL A 228 -11.33 -23.17 20.10
N GLN A 229 -10.89 -22.08 19.47
CA GLN A 229 -9.47 -21.74 19.40
C GLN A 229 -8.91 -21.29 20.75
N ARG A 230 -7.78 -21.90 21.14
CA ARG A 230 -6.97 -21.46 22.29
C ARG A 230 -6.30 -20.11 22.02
N GLU A 231 -5.64 -20.01 20.86
CA GLU A 231 -4.99 -18.80 20.36
C GLU A 231 -5.81 -18.21 19.21
N PRO A 232 -6.75 -17.28 19.48
CA PRO A 232 -7.67 -16.74 18.46
C PRO A 232 -7.00 -15.74 17.51
N VAL A 233 -5.84 -15.17 17.90
CA VAL A 233 -5.24 -14.01 17.23
C VAL A 233 -4.89 -14.28 15.76
N PRO A 234 -4.25 -15.41 15.39
CA PRO A 234 -3.93 -15.68 13.98
C PRO A 234 -5.19 -15.85 13.12
N LEU A 235 -6.23 -16.49 13.67
CA LEU A 235 -7.49 -16.70 12.96
C LEU A 235 -8.24 -15.37 12.76
N ILE A 236 -8.30 -14.53 13.80
CA ILE A 236 -8.84 -13.17 13.70
C ILE A 236 -8.11 -12.39 12.60
N GLN A 237 -6.77 -12.39 12.61
CA GLN A 237 -6.00 -11.66 11.61
C GLN A 237 -6.25 -12.19 10.19
N GLY A 238 -6.34 -13.51 10.02
CA GLY A 238 -6.66 -14.13 8.72
C GLY A 238 -8.03 -13.71 8.19
N VAL A 239 -9.07 -13.71 9.04
CA VAL A 239 -10.41 -13.25 8.66
C VAL A 239 -10.40 -11.76 8.29
N LEU A 240 -9.69 -10.93 9.04
CA LEU A 240 -9.53 -9.50 8.72
C LEU A 240 -8.81 -9.30 7.38
N GLN A 241 -7.80 -10.13 7.08
CA GLN A 241 -7.04 -10.04 5.84
C GLN A 241 -7.93 -10.32 4.63
N THR A 242 -8.77 -11.37 4.71
CA THR A 242 -9.77 -11.65 3.69
C THR A 242 -10.72 -10.46 3.48
N GLY A 243 -11.21 -9.83 4.54
CA GLY A 243 -12.09 -8.65 4.44
C GLY A 243 -11.41 -7.38 3.93
N LEU A 244 -10.10 -7.24 4.15
CA LEU A 244 -9.30 -6.14 3.63
C LEU A 244 -9.11 -6.27 2.11
N GLU A 245 -8.75 -7.47 1.64
CA GLU A 245 -8.51 -7.81 0.23
C GLU A 245 -9.82 -7.87 -0.58
N LEU A 246 -10.85 -8.51 -0.02
CA LEU A 246 -12.14 -8.75 -0.68
C LEU A 246 -13.20 -7.80 -0.13
N ARG A 247 -13.15 -6.53 -0.58
CA ARG A 247 -14.02 -5.46 -0.08
C ARG A 247 -15.53 -5.78 -0.17
N GLN A 248 -15.92 -6.57 -1.17
CA GLN A 248 -17.30 -7.00 -1.37
C GLN A 248 -17.83 -7.85 -0.20
N LEU A 249 -16.96 -8.57 0.52
CA LEU A 249 -17.36 -9.46 1.63
C LEU A 249 -17.60 -8.73 2.95
N ARG A 250 -17.24 -7.45 3.08
CA ARG A 250 -17.27 -6.74 4.36
C ARG A 250 -18.67 -6.71 4.98
N ASP A 251 -19.69 -6.39 4.18
CA ASP A 251 -21.08 -6.36 4.63
C ASP A 251 -21.57 -7.74 5.09
N GLU A 252 -21.17 -8.80 4.37
CA GLU A 252 -21.47 -10.18 4.71
C GLU A 252 -20.82 -10.57 6.05
N MET A 253 -19.56 -10.22 6.25
CA MET A 253 -18.84 -10.49 7.51
C MET A 253 -19.53 -9.81 8.70
N TYR A 254 -19.97 -8.56 8.53
CA TYR A 254 -20.72 -7.85 9.56
C TYR A 254 -22.08 -8.52 9.84
N CYS A 255 -22.81 -8.93 8.81
CA CYS A 255 -24.08 -9.65 8.97
C CYS A 255 -23.88 -11.00 9.68
N GLN A 256 -22.84 -11.75 9.33
CA GLN A 256 -22.51 -13.03 9.96
C GLN A 256 -22.17 -12.85 11.45
N LEU A 257 -21.42 -11.83 11.84
CA LEU A 257 -21.12 -11.55 13.25
C LEU A 257 -22.33 -11.05 14.04
N VAL A 258 -23.15 -10.17 13.44
CA VAL A 258 -24.43 -9.75 14.03
C VAL A 258 -25.34 -10.95 14.27
N LYS A 259 -25.40 -11.88 13.31
CA LYS A 259 -26.12 -13.15 13.47
C LYS A 259 -25.58 -13.95 14.65
N GLN A 260 -24.26 -14.18 14.73
CA GLN A 260 -23.66 -15.00 15.79
C GLN A 260 -23.71 -14.36 17.20
N THR A 261 -23.93 -13.05 17.30
CA THR A 261 -24.12 -12.31 18.57
C THR A 261 -25.60 -12.05 18.89
N THR A 262 -26.53 -12.49 18.04
CA THR A 262 -27.98 -12.39 18.29
C THR A 262 -28.48 -13.69 18.91
N SER A 263 -29.02 -13.60 20.13
CA SER A 263 -29.52 -14.75 20.90
C SER A 263 -28.49 -15.90 21.04
N PRO A 264 -27.27 -15.63 21.53
CA PRO A 264 -26.27 -16.68 21.74
C PRO A 264 -26.74 -17.68 22.82
N LEU A 265 -26.22 -18.91 22.77
CA LEU A 265 -26.55 -19.96 23.76
C LEU A 265 -26.21 -19.55 25.19
N GLU A 266 -25.06 -18.91 25.38
CA GLU A 266 -24.55 -18.42 26.66
C GLU A 266 -24.12 -16.96 26.47
N PRO A 267 -25.04 -15.98 26.66
CA PRO A 267 -24.71 -14.57 26.56
C PRO A 267 -23.53 -14.22 27.48
N GLY A 268 -22.45 -13.71 26.91
CA GLY A 268 -21.24 -13.32 27.64
C GLY A 268 -20.32 -14.46 28.02
N GLY A 269 -20.66 -15.69 27.63
CA GLY A 269 -19.74 -16.81 27.67
C GLY A 269 -18.55 -16.59 26.73
N THR A 270 -17.47 -17.34 26.93
CA THR A 270 -16.23 -17.19 26.16
C THR A 270 -16.45 -17.22 24.65
N ARG A 271 -17.36 -18.08 24.16
CA ARG A 271 -17.69 -18.21 22.73
C ARG A 271 -18.35 -16.97 22.15
N ASP A 272 -19.33 -16.41 22.85
CA ASP A 272 -20.00 -15.16 22.46
C ASP A 272 -19.00 -14.01 22.42
N LEU A 273 -18.17 -13.87 23.47
CA LEU A 273 -17.15 -12.82 23.53
C LEU A 273 -16.12 -12.89 22.41
N ARG A 274 -15.84 -14.08 21.84
CA ARG A 274 -14.96 -14.18 20.66
C ARG A 274 -15.52 -13.42 19.45
N TYR A 275 -16.84 -13.46 19.24
CA TYR A 275 -17.48 -12.74 18.14
C TYR A 275 -17.43 -11.23 18.35
N TRP A 276 -17.66 -10.77 19.58
CA TRP A 276 -17.51 -9.35 19.96
C TRP A 276 -16.08 -8.83 19.80
N GLN A 277 -15.09 -9.66 20.14
CA GLN A 277 -13.67 -9.36 19.94
C GLN A 277 -13.32 -9.20 18.46
N LEU A 278 -13.79 -10.12 17.60
CA LEU A 278 -13.57 -10.02 16.16
C LEU A 278 -14.32 -8.82 15.56
N LEU A 279 -15.56 -8.55 15.99
CA LEU A 279 -16.33 -7.38 15.56
C LEU A 279 -15.63 -6.07 15.92
N THR A 280 -14.99 -6.02 17.10
CA THR A 280 -14.14 -4.90 17.52
C THR A 280 -12.97 -4.70 16.56
N CYS A 281 -12.24 -5.77 16.22
CA CYS A 281 -11.13 -5.69 15.28
C CYS A 281 -11.59 -5.30 13.86
N MET A 282 -12.76 -5.76 13.41
CA MET A 282 -13.34 -5.37 12.13
C MET A 282 -13.67 -3.88 12.09
N ALA A 283 -14.32 -3.34 13.14
CA ALA A 283 -14.67 -1.93 13.24
C ALA A 283 -13.46 -0.99 13.16
N VAL A 284 -12.30 -1.44 13.66
CA VAL A 284 -11.02 -0.74 13.48
C VAL A 284 -10.52 -0.80 12.04
N THR A 285 -10.68 -1.96 11.37
CA THR A 285 -9.99 -2.23 10.10
C THR A 285 -10.75 -1.63 8.91
N PHE A 286 -12.05 -1.91 8.81
CA PHE A 286 -12.88 -1.49 7.68
C PHE A 286 -14.35 -1.33 8.08
N HIS A 287 -15.06 -0.43 7.40
CA HIS A 287 -16.46 -0.14 7.70
C HIS A 287 -17.40 -0.86 6.72
N PRO A 288 -18.62 -1.21 7.18
CA PRO A 288 -19.67 -1.70 6.30
C PRO A 288 -20.25 -0.56 5.45
N SER A 289 -21.09 -0.91 4.47
CA SER A 289 -21.93 0.05 3.76
C SER A 289 -22.89 0.76 4.70
N SER A 290 -23.44 1.90 4.26
CA SER A 290 -24.35 2.70 5.09
C SER A 290 -25.61 1.93 5.52
N ALA A 291 -26.11 1.02 4.67
CA ALA A 291 -27.29 0.19 4.99
C ALA A 291 -27.00 -0.79 6.13
N ILE A 292 -25.87 -1.51 6.04
CA ILE A 292 -25.46 -2.46 7.07
C ILE A 292 -24.98 -1.74 8.34
N LEU A 293 -24.35 -0.57 8.23
CA LEU A 293 -23.98 0.25 9.37
C LEU A 293 -25.20 0.68 10.21
N ARG A 294 -26.31 1.06 9.56
CA ARG A 294 -27.57 1.37 10.26
C ARG A 294 -28.15 0.17 10.99
N HIS A 295 -28.02 -1.03 10.41
CA HIS A 295 -28.46 -2.26 11.07
C HIS A 295 -27.54 -2.62 12.25
N LEU A 296 -26.22 -2.50 12.07
CA LEU A 296 -25.23 -2.73 13.11
C LEU A 296 -25.46 -1.80 14.32
N HIS A 297 -25.62 -0.49 14.11
CA HIS A 297 -25.92 0.43 15.22
C HIS A 297 -27.21 0.06 15.98
N PHE A 298 -28.25 -0.37 15.27
CA PHE A 298 -29.47 -0.86 15.90
C PHE A 298 -29.23 -2.12 16.74
N HIS A 299 -28.49 -3.08 16.19
CA HIS A 299 -28.11 -4.30 16.92
C HIS A 299 -27.28 -3.96 18.17
N LEU A 300 -26.26 -3.11 18.06
CA LEU A 300 -25.44 -2.68 19.20
C LEU A 300 -26.31 -2.03 20.29
N ALA A 301 -27.20 -1.10 19.93
CA ALA A 301 -28.11 -0.46 20.89
C ALA A 301 -29.04 -1.47 21.57
N ARG A 302 -29.60 -2.43 20.81
CA ARG A 302 -30.46 -3.50 21.36
C ARG A 302 -29.69 -4.39 22.34
N GLN A 303 -28.46 -4.78 22.03
CA GLN A 303 -27.64 -5.62 22.92
C GLN A 303 -27.32 -4.93 24.25
N ARG A 304 -27.04 -3.62 24.22
CA ARG A 304 -26.86 -2.81 25.43
C ARG A 304 -28.13 -2.76 26.29
N ALA A 305 -29.29 -2.62 25.66
CA ALA A 305 -30.57 -2.58 26.35
C ALA A 305 -30.95 -3.93 26.98
N LEU A 306 -30.62 -5.05 26.32
CA LEU A 306 -30.90 -6.40 26.81
C LEU A 306 -29.94 -6.85 27.92
N PHE A 307 -28.67 -6.45 27.86
CA PHE A 307 -27.62 -6.93 28.76
C PHE A 307 -26.82 -5.78 29.40
N PRO A 308 -27.46 -4.84 30.12
CA PRO A 308 -26.79 -3.67 30.69
C PRO A 308 -25.67 -4.07 31.66
N GLY A 309 -24.51 -3.42 31.55
CA GLY A 309 -23.34 -3.66 32.40
C GLY A 309 -22.53 -4.92 32.08
N SER A 310 -22.99 -5.75 31.14
CA SER A 310 -22.29 -6.95 30.68
C SER A 310 -21.02 -6.62 29.88
N GLU A 311 -20.18 -7.62 29.61
CA GLU A 311 -19.06 -7.45 28.67
C GLU A 311 -19.54 -7.10 27.26
N MET A 312 -20.70 -7.60 26.83
CA MET A 312 -21.29 -7.30 25.51
C MET A 312 -21.72 -5.84 25.41
N ASP A 313 -22.30 -5.27 26.47
CA ASP A 313 -22.61 -3.84 26.54
C ASP A 313 -21.34 -2.99 26.39
N LYS A 314 -20.27 -3.34 27.12
CA LYS A 314 -18.97 -2.65 27.02
C LYS A 314 -18.33 -2.78 25.64
N TYR A 315 -18.39 -3.96 25.00
CA TYR A 315 -17.95 -4.10 23.61
C TYR A 315 -18.84 -3.30 22.65
N ALA A 316 -20.15 -3.32 22.83
CA ALA A 316 -21.08 -2.61 21.96
C ALA A 316 -20.91 -1.09 22.01
N GLU A 317 -20.69 -0.54 23.20
CA GLU A 317 -20.31 0.87 23.39
C GLU A 317 -18.98 1.19 22.70
N PHE A 318 -17.95 0.38 22.96
CA PHE A 318 -16.62 0.59 22.37
C PHE A 318 -16.67 0.52 20.83
N ILE A 319 -17.37 -0.46 20.26
CA ILE A 319 -17.56 -0.60 18.80
C ILE A 319 -18.33 0.61 18.24
N THR A 320 -19.36 1.09 18.95
CA THR A 320 -20.12 2.28 18.53
C THR A 320 -19.22 3.50 18.41
N ASP A 321 -18.29 3.70 19.37
CA ASP A 321 -17.33 4.79 19.34
C ASP A 321 -16.29 4.65 18.22
N LEU A 322 -15.85 3.42 17.93
CA LEU A 322 -14.93 3.13 16.82
C LEU A 322 -15.58 3.46 15.48
N LEU A 323 -16.82 3.06 15.25
CA LEU A 323 -17.55 3.26 13.99
C LEU A 323 -17.88 4.73 13.69
N ARG A 324 -17.81 5.64 14.69
CA ARG A 324 -17.90 7.08 14.46
C ARG A 324 -16.67 7.65 13.74
N ARG A 325 -15.53 6.95 13.77
CA ARG A 325 -14.27 7.41 13.18
C ARG A 325 -14.19 6.96 11.73
N SER A 326 -14.08 7.90 10.80
CA SER A 326 -14.25 7.65 9.36
C SER A 326 -13.02 7.12 8.61
N ARG A 327 -12.01 6.56 9.28
CA ARG A 327 -10.74 6.17 8.62
C ARG A 327 -10.62 4.65 8.52
N ALA A 328 -10.69 4.15 7.30
CA ALA A 328 -10.29 2.77 7.00
C ALA A 328 -8.77 2.62 7.13
N ARG A 329 -8.32 1.46 7.60
CA ARG A 329 -6.90 1.13 7.75
C ARG A 329 -6.32 0.63 6.42
N GLU A 330 -5.01 0.84 6.26
CA GLU A 330 -4.28 0.30 5.11
C GLU A 330 -3.83 -1.15 5.36
N CYS A 331 -3.61 -1.49 6.64
CA CYS A 331 -3.26 -2.84 7.08
C CYS A 331 -4.30 -3.42 8.05
N VAL A 332 -4.33 -4.74 8.14
CA VAL A 332 -5.01 -5.42 9.25
C VAL A 332 -4.23 -5.18 10.55
N PRO A 333 -4.88 -5.10 11.72
CA PRO A 333 -4.20 -5.00 13.00
C PRO A 333 -3.11 -6.05 13.22
N SER A 334 -1.98 -5.63 13.80
CA SER A 334 -0.90 -6.54 14.21
C SER A 334 -1.35 -7.47 15.36
N TRP A 335 -0.59 -8.53 15.65
CA TRP A 335 -0.93 -9.45 16.76
C TRP A 335 -0.96 -8.75 18.12
N ALA A 336 -0.04 -7.81 18.35
CA ALA A 336 -0.02 -7.00 19.56
C ALA A 336 -1.27 -6.11 19.65
N GLU A 337 -1.68 -5.52 18.53
CA GLU A 337 -2.88 -4.70 18.44
C GLU A 337 -4.15 -5.53 18.66
N ILE A 338 -4.28 -6.70 18.03
CA ILE A 338 -5.42 -7.60 18.23
C ILE A 338 -5.55 -8.00 19.70
N ARG A 339 -4.44 -8.35 20.36
CA ARG A 339 -4.46 -8.69 21.81
C ARG A 339 -4.93 -7.52 22.66
N ALA A 340 -4.51 -6.29 22.35
CA ALA A 340 -4.97 -5.10 23.05
C ALA A 340 -6.46 -4.81 22.78
N LEU A 341 -6.89 -4.86 21.51
CA LEU A 341 -8.27 -4.63 21.08
C LEU A 341 -9.25 -5.65 21.67
N THR A 342 -8.88 -6.93 21.73
CA THR A 342 -9.73 -7.95 22.37
C THR A 342 -9.98 -7.66 23.86
N ARG A 343 -9.16 -6.83 24.50
CA ARG A 343 -9.32 -6.37 25.88
C ARG A 343 -9.79 -4.92 25.98
N ARG A 344 -10.09 -4.27 24.85
CA ARG A 344 -10.43 -2.84 24.73
C ARG A 344 -9.35 -1.94 25.35
N GLN A 345 -8.09 -2.31 25.15
CA GLN A 345 -6.90 -1.60 25.64
C GLN A 345 -6.14 -0.92 24.49
N GLN A 346 -5.32 0.07 24.84
CA GLN A 346 -4.37 0.72 23.93
C GLN A 346 -3.07 -0.08 23.81
N VAL A 347 -2.37 0.07 22.70
CA VAL A 347 -1.05 -0.54 22.48
C VAL A 347 0.03 0.41 22.98
N SER A 348 1.06 -0.11 23.64
CA SER A 348 2.23 0.68 24.00
C SER A 348 3.20 0.74 22.83
N CYS A 349 3.64 1.95 22.48
CA CYS A 349 4.60 2.23 21.43
C CYS A 349 5.81 2.94 22.03
N THR A 350 7.02 2.46 21.71
CA THR A 350 8.27 3.10 22.14
C THR A 350 8.76 4.02 21.04
N VAL A 351 9.05 5.27 21.41
CA VAL A 351 9.61 6.28 20.53
C VAL A 351 10.99 6.67 21.05
N HIS A 352 12.00 6.56 20.20
CA HIS A 352 13.36 6.99 20.49
C HIS A 352 13.46 8.51 20.34
N CYS A 353 13.78 9.22 21.41
CA CYS A 353 13.91 10.68 21.40
C CYS A 353 15.39 11.06 21.40
N ALA A 354 15.76 11.90 20.45
CA ALA A 354 17.15 12.25 20.26
C ALA A 354 17.67 13.06 21.47
N GLY A 355 18.72 12.54 22.14
CA GLY A 355 19.30 13.11 23.37
C GLY A 355 18.59 12.74 24.70
N ALA A 356 17.34 12.26 24.66
CA ALA A 356 16.52 11.98 25.85
C ALA A 356 16.24 10.49 26.11
N GLY A 357 16.76 9.59 25.28
CA GLY A 357 16.57 8.13 25.42
C GLY A 357 15.30 7.64 24.74
N THR A 358 14.49 6.83 25.42
CA THR A 358 13.23 6.28 24.89
C THR A 358 12.02 6.74 25.69
N CYS A 359 10.93 7.07 25.00
CA CYS A 359 9.64 7.41 25.60
C CYS A 359 8.59 6.37 25.21
N SER A 360 7.85 5.86 26.20
CA SER A 360 6.73 4.95 25.95
C SER A 360 5.41 5.72 25.89
N ILE A 361 4.60 5.46 24.87
CA ILE A 361 3.36 6.17 24.57
C ILE A 361 2.25 5.14 24.31
N ALA A 362 1.10 5.33 24.95
CA ALA A 362 -0.08 4.55 24.64
C ALA A 362 -0.75 5.10 23.38
N ILE A 363 -0.94 4.23 22.38
CA ILE A 363 -1.56 4.55 21.11
C ILE A 363 -2.83 3.72 20.92
N GLY A 364 -3.88 4.35 20.39
CA GLY A 364 -5.06 3.66 19.90
C GLY A 364 -4.92 3.28 18.43
N SER A 365 -5.87 2.50 17.93
CA SER A 365 -5.85 1.98 16.55
C SER A 365 -5.96 3.03 15.43
N HIS A 366 -6.33 4.27 15.77
CA HIS A 366 -6.39 5.39 14.81
C HIS A 366 -5.52 6.58 15.24
N THR A 367 -4.66 6.40 16.25
CA THR A 367 -3.76 7.45 16.69
C THR A 367 -2.80 7.81 15.56
N THR A 368 -2.80 9.08 15.19
CA THR A 368 -1.97 9.59 14.10
C THR A 368 -0.57 9.96 14.58
N ALA A 369 0.41 9.96 13.67
CA ALA A 369 1.76 10.39 13.98
C ALA A 369 1.79 11.83 14.55
N GLY A 370 0.97 12.73 14.01
CA GLY A 370 0.83 14.10 14.52
C GLY A 370 0.29 14.18 15.95
N GLU A 371 -0.66 13.32 16.32
CA GLU A 371 -1.15 13.22 17.70
C GLU A 371 -0.05 12.75 18.66
N VAL A 372 0.75 11.76 18.26
CA VAL A 372 1.89 11.27 19.05
C VAL A 372 2.93 12.37 19.23
N VAL A 373 3.27 13.09 18.17
CA VAL A 373 4.19 14.24 18.23
C VAL A 373 3.67 15.30 19.21
N LYS A 374 2.39 15.69 19.10
CA LYS A 374 1.78 16.68 20.00
C LYS A 374 1.84 16.24 21.46
N GLN A 375 1.61 14.94 21.73
CA GLN A 375 1.71 14.39 23.07
C GLN A 375 3.16 14.46 23.61
N LEU A 376 4.15 14.17 22.76
CA LEU A 376 5.56 14.26 23.14
C LEU A 376 6.01 15.70 23.41
N ILE A 377 5.62 16.65 22.55
CA ILE A 377 5.90 18.09 22.77
C ILE A 377 5.37 18.54 24.13
N GLY A 378 4.13 18.16 24.48
CA GLY A 378 3.55 18.47 25.79
C GLY A 378 4.30 17.81 26.94
N ARG A 379 4.68 16.53 26.81
CA ARG A 379 5.43 15.78 27.85
C ARG A 379 6.83 16.36 28.10
N PHE A 380 7.50 16.87 27.07
CA PHE A 380 8.84 17.45 27.18
C PHE A 380 8.83 18.96 27.48
N GLY A 381 7.65 19.58 27.65
CA GLY A 381 7.57 21.03 27.92
C GLY A 381 8.01 21.90 26.74
N LEU A 382 7.90 21.38 25.51
CA LEU A 382 8.37 22.05 24.29
C LEU A 382 7.29 22.89 23.59
N GLY A 383 6.21 23.25 24.31
CA GLY A 383 5.05 23.95 23.75
C GLY A 383 5.35 25.34 23.18
N ASP A 384 6.33 26.03 23.77
CA ASP A 384 6.76 27.37 23.34
C ASP A 384 7.84 27.34 22.23
N SER A 385 8.25 26.13 21.81
CA SER A 385 9.23 25.95 20.74
C SER A 385 8.65 26.42 19.41
N ARG A 386 9.42 27.22 18.66
CA ARG A 386 9.11 27.59 17.28
C ARG A 386 9.50 26.51 16.26
N ASN A 387 10.13 25.42 16.71
CA ASN A 387 10.62 24.34 15.85
C ASN A 387 9.51 23.31 15.57
N ILE A 388 9.64 22.62 14.43
CA ILE A 388 8.71 21.57 14.01
C ILE A 388 9.25 20.21 14.45
N PHE A 389 8.38 19.33 14.92
CA PHE A 389 8.74 17.97 15.32
C PHE A 389 8.03 16.96 14.44
N ALA A 390 8.68 15.84 14.14
CA ALA A 390 8.06 14.77 13.39
C ALA A 390 8.57 13.39 13.78
N LEU A 391 7.75 12.37 13.56
CA LEU A 391 8.18 10.99 13.71
C LEU A 391 8.89 10.51 12.46
N PHE A 392 9.91 9.71 12.66
CA PHE A 392 10.69 9.02 11.66
C PHE A 392 10.67 7.53 11.95
N GLN A 393 10.71 6.73 10.89
CA GLN A 393 10.91 5.30 10.94
C GLN A 393 12.36 4.98 10.59
N GLN A 394 13.06 4.22 11.43
CA GLN A 394 14.46 3.85 11.23
C GLN A 394 14.60 2.39 10.76
N CYS A 395 14.92 2.15 9.50
CA CYS A 395 15.06 0.80 8.95
C CYS A 395 16.47 0.60 8.38
N GLY A 396 17.28 -0.26 9.02
CA GLY A 396 18.61 -0.61 8.49
C GLY A 396 19.60 0.56 8.38
N GLY A 397 19.48 1.57 9.24
CA GLY A 397 20.28 2.79 9.19
C GLY A 397 19.71 3.89 8.28
N GLU A 398 18.69 3.59 7.47
CA GLU A 398 17.93 4.58 6.70
C GLU A 398 16.76 5.09 7.53
N GLU A 399 16.42 6.37 7.38
CA GLU A 399 15.34 7.03 8.11
C GLU A 399 14.26 7.52 7.15
N HIS A 400 12.99 7.26 7.47
CA HIS A 400 11.86 7.66 6.64
C HIS A 400 10.93 8.55 7.46
N LEU A 401 10.65 9.76 6.96
CA LEU A 401 9.71 10.67 7.61
C LEU A 401 8.31 10.08 7.56
N ILE A 402 7.61 10.11 8.70
CA ILE A 402 6.23 9.67 8.81
C ILE A 402 5.32 10.89 8.66
N ALA A 403 4.40 10.84 7.70
CA ALA A 403 3.40 11.88 7.51
C ALA A 403 2.55 12.05 8.78
N SER A 404 2.25 13.29 9.16
CA SER A 404 1.48 13.60 10.39
C SER A 404 0.10 12.93 10.42
N SER A 405 -0.51 12.72 9.25
CA SER A 405 -1.81 12.05 9.10
C SER A 405 -1.74 10.51 9.15
N ALA A 406 -0.54 9.92 9.06
CA ALA A 406 -0.36 8.47 9.02
C ALA A 406 -0.75 7.84 10.36
N VAL A 407 -1.40 6.68 10.29
CA VAL A 407 -1.82 5.92 11.48
C VAL A 407 -0.64 5.12 11.99
N VAL A 408 -0.23 5.35 13.24
CA VAL A 408 0.97 4.73 13.81
C VAL A 408 0.86 3.20 13.84
N ALA A 409 -0.34 2.68 14.12
CA ALA A 409 -0.61 1.24 14.13
C ALA A 409 -0.38 0.56 12.76
N ASP A 410 -0.61 1.25 11.64
CA ASP A 410 -0.32 0.71 10.30
C ASP A 410 1.19 0.64 10.02
N ILE A 411 1.93 1.64 10.47
CA ILE A 411 3.40 1.69 10.37
C ILE A 411 4.02 0.53 11.15
N LEU A 412 3.51 0.29 12.36
CA LEU A 412 3.94 -0.83 13.20
C LEU A 412 3.60 -2.20 12.60
N THR A 413 2.60 -2.27 11.71
CA THR A 413 2.17 -3.53 11.09
C THR A 413 2.94 -3.83 9.81
N HIS A 414 3.16 -2.84 8.93
CA HIS A 414 3.84 -3.02 7.63
C HIS A 414 5.25 -3.62 7.74
N TYR A 415 5.92 -3.41 8.87
CA TYR A 415 7.27 -3.90 9.10
C TYR A 415 7.29 -4.77 10.36
N PRO A 416 6.93 -6.06 10.25
CA PRO A 416 7.11 -6.99 11.35
C PRO A 416 8.61 -7.07 11.64
N LEU A 417 9.01 -6.58 12.81
CA LEU A 417 10.37 -6.74 13.30
C LEU A 417 10.73 -8.23 13.28
N PRO A 418 11.94 -8.60 12.85
CA PRO A 418 12.50 -9.90 13.20
C PRO A 418 12.35 -10.07 14.71
N GLN A 419 11.86 -11.23 15.17
CA GLN A 419 11.53 -11.50 16.58
C GLN A 419 12.73 -11.39 17.55
N THR A 420 13.91 -11.00 17.05
CA THR A 420 15.15 -10.77 17.79
C THR A 420 15.45 -9.30 18.12
N SER A 421 14.71 -8.31 17.62
CA SER A 421 14.90 -6.88 17.98
C SER A 421 13.79 -6.35 18.89
N LEU A 422 14.16 -5.89 20.09
CA LEU A 422 13.29 -5.56 21.22
C LEU A 422 12.49 -4.25 21.14
N SER A 423 12.44 -3.53 20.01
CA SER A 423 11.63 -2.30 19.92
C SER A 423 11.29 -1.91 18.48
N PRO A 424 10.09 -1.33 18.21
CA PRO A 424 9.79 -0.75 16.91
C PRO A 424 10.70 0.45 16.65
N PRO A 425 11.15 0.68 15.41
CA PRO A 425 12.12 1.72 15.14
C PRO A 425 11.40 3.03 14.82
N LEU A 426 10.60 3.51 15.77
CA LEU A 426 10.02 4.85 15.69
C LEU A 426 10.94 5.79 16.45
N ALA A 427 11.47 6.79 15.76
CA ALA A 427 12.30 7.84 16.34
C ALA A 427 11.56 9.19 16.21
N LEU A 428 11.52 9.97 17.29
CA LEU A 428 11.09 11.35 17.26
C LEU A 428 12.32 12.19 16.90
N HIS A 429 12.35 12.71 15.69
CA HIS A 429 13.37 13.68 15.31
C HIS A 429 12.77 15.08 15.26
N LEU A 430 13.59 16.03 15.66
CA LEU A 430 13.33 17.43 15.45
C LEU A 430 13.55 17.74 13.97
N LEU A 431 12.52 18.21 13.28
CA LEU A 431 12.71 18.88 12.01
C LEU A 431 13.18 20.30 12.35
N PHE A 432 14.40 20.65 11.94
CA PHE A 432 15.00 21.96 12.22
C PHE A 432 15.30 22.21 13.71
N SER A 433 16.10 21.32 14.33
CA SER A 433 16.78 21.63 15.59
C SER A 433 18.13 22.27 15.33
N GLN A 434 18.29 23.50 15.83
CA GLN A 434 19.53 24.26 15.86
C GLN A 434 20.73 23.54 16.51
N SER A 435 20.51 22.52 17.35
CA SER A 435 21.57 21.94 18.17
C SER A 435 21.85 20.46 17.95
N LEU A 436 20.81 19.66 17.73
CA LEU A 436 20.97 18.21 17.55
C LEU A 436 21.24 17.83 16.09
N CYS A 437 20.60 18.54 15.15
CA CYS A 437 20.87 18.39 13.72
C CYS A 437 22.28 18.90 13.36
N ALA A 438 22.78 19.89 14.10
CA ALA A 438 24.12 20.46 13.91
C ALA A 438 25.23 19.42 14.01
N HIS A 439 25.22 18.57 15.05
CA HIS A 439 26.24 17.54 15.22
C HIS A 439 26.12 16.41 14.20
N GLU A 440 24.89 16.06 13.81
CA GLU A 440 24.65 15.08 12.75
C GLU A 440 25.13 15.59 11.38
N MET A 441 24.94 16.88 11.09
CA MET A 441 25.52 17.51 9.90
C MET A 441 27.04 17.46 9.91
N VAL A 442 27.68 17.73 11.05
CA VAL A 442 29.14 17.67 11.20
C VAL A 442 29.68 16.25 10.98
N THR A 443 29.07 15.24 11.62
CA THR A 443 29.51 13.83 11.50
C THR A 443 29.23 13.23 10.12
N LYS A 444 28.13 13.63 9.47
CA LYS A 444 27.84 13.28 8.06
C LYS A 444 28.65 14.09 7.04
N GLY A 445 29.39 15.13 7.49
CA GLY A 445 30.24 16.02 6.70
C GLY A 445 29.52 17.01 5.80
N TYR A 446 28.28 17.36 6.15
CA TYR A 446 27.54 18.47 5.53
C TYR A 446 27.93 19.84 6.10
N TYR A 447 29.02 19.91 6.88
CA TYR A 447 29.57 21.14 7.45
C TYR A 447 30.95 21.40 6.83
N ALA A 448 31.02 22.38 5.94
CA ALA A 448 32.26 22.78 5.27
C ALA A 448 33.10 23.68 6.20
N ALA A 449 34.12 23.11 6.84
CA ALA A 449 35.06 23.84 7.67
C ALA A 449 36.47 23.24 7.63
N SER A 450 37.44 23.96 8.19
CA SER A 450 38.80 23.44 8.34
C SER A 450 38.82 22.20 9.23
N GLN A 451 39.79 21.32 8.99
CA GLN A 451 40.00 20.12 9.80
C GLN A 451 40.18 20.46 11.29
N ASP A 452 40.86 21.56 11.60
CA ASP A 452 41.08 22.07 12.95
C ASP A 452 39.76 22.47 13.66
N THR A 453 38.84 23.11 12.91
CA THR A 453 37.50 23.47 13.41
C THR A 453 36.67 22.21 13.70
N LEU A 454 36.71 21.22 12.80
CA LEU A 454 36.01 19.94 12.98
C LEU A 454 36.56 19.16 14.19
N GLN A 455 37.88 19.18 14.41
CA GLN A 455 38.52 18.59 15.58
C GLN A 455 38.11 19.30 16.87
N SER A 456 38.06 20.65 16.85
CA SER A 456 37.59 21.46 17.98
C SER A 456 36.12 21.17 18.33
N LEU A 457 35.25 21.01 17.32
CA LEU A 457 33.85 20.61 17.51
C LEU A 457 33.74 19.20 18.12
N ALA A 458 34.55 18.24 17.66
CA ALA A 458 34.60 16.91 18.24
C ALA A 458 35.06 16.92 19.71
N ALA A 459 36.05 17.75 20.05
CA ALA A 459 36.52 17.94 21.43
C ALA A 459 35.46 18.57 22.33
N LEU A 460 34.78 19.61 21.86
CA LEU A 460 33.62 20.20 22.56
C LEU A 460 32.50 19.18 22.77
N ARG A 461 32.25 18.29 21.80
CA ARG A 461 31.26 17.21 21.95
C ARG A 461 31.65 16.20 23.03
N LEU A 462 32.94 15.86 23.14
CA LEU A 462 33.47 15.01 24.22
C LEU A 462 33.32 15.70 25.57
N GLN A 463 33.68 16.99 25.68
CA GLN A 463 33.50 17.77 26.90
C GLN A 463 32.03 17.84 27.33
N PHE A 464 31.09 17.95 26.39
CA PHE A 464 29.66 17.92 26.70
C PHE A 464 29.18 16.56 27.23
N THR A 465 29.58 15.47 26.57
CA THR A 465 29.07 14.11 26.85
C THR A 465 29.79 13.43 28.02
N ILE A 466 31.12 13.51 28.04
CA ILE A 466 32.01 12.83 28.98
C ILE A 466 32.49 13.76 30.11
N GLN A 467 32.51 15.09 29.90
CA GLN A 467 33.12 16.09 30.78
C GLN A 467 34.66 16.05 30.70
N ASP A 468 35.37 16.34 31.79
CA ASP A 468 36.83 16.49 31.76
C ASP A 468 37.55 15.21 31.35
N PHE A 469 38.64 15.38 30.60
CA PHE A 469 39.49 14.28 30.17
C PHE A 469 40.02 13.46 31.35
N SER A 470 39.92 12.13 31.24
CA SER A 470 40.53 11.18 32.17
C SER A 470 41.11 9.98 31.40
N THR A 471 42.27 9.50 31.84
CA THR A 471 43.00 8.39 31.22
C THR A 471 42.26 7.05 31.28
N HIS A 472 41.20 6.95 32.10
CA HIS A 472 40.44 5.71 32.31
C HIS A 472 39.12 5.64 31.54
N VAL A 473 38.76 6.68 30.79
CA VAL A 473 37.46 6.73 30.09
C VAL A 473 37.58 6.11 28.69
N PRO A 474 36.71 5.14 28.33
CA PRO A 474 36.69 4.59 26.98
C PRO A 474 36.25 5.65 25.97
N LEU A 475 37.06 5.87 24.94
CA LEU A 475 36.77 6.80 23.86
C LEU A 475 35.72 6.21 22.90
N PRO A 476 34.73 7.00 22.46
CA PRO A 476 33.79 6.59 21.41
C PRO A 476 34.50 6.44 20.05
N ARG A 477 33.82 5.84 19.07
CA ARG A 477 34.39 5.65 17.73
C ARG A 477 34.51 7.00 17.02
N LEU A 478 35.59 7.19 16.24
CA LEU A 478 35.83 8.45 15.52
C LEU A 478 34.68 8.84 14.60
N GLN A 479 34.04 7.87 13.94
CA GLN A 479 32.86 8.06 13.09
C GLN A 479 31.67 8.73 13.78
N ASP A 480 31.57 8.63 15.11
CA ASP A 480 30.46 9.22 15.87
C ASP A 480 30.78 10.67 16.27
N LEU A 481 31.99 11.15 16.00
CA LEU A 481 32.48 12.49 16.37
C LEU A 481 32.96 13.32 15.17
N PHE A 482 33.50 12.67 14.14
CA PHE A 482 34.21 13.30 13.03
C PHE A 482 33.83 12.68 11.66
N PRO A 483 33.72 13.49 10.59
CA PRO A 483 33.38 13.00 9.25
C PRO A 483 34.53 12.23 8.58
N VAL A 484 34.55 10.90 8.76
CA VAL A 484 35.63 10.02 8.27
C VAL A 484 35.80 10.01 6.74
N HIS A 485 34.75 10.29 5.97
CA HIS A 485 34.85 10.33 4.50
C HIS A 485 35.74 11.48 4.00
N ILE A 486 35.93 12.55 4.77
CA ILE A 486 36.88 13.62 4.43
C ILE A 486 38.30 13.04 4.43
N LEU A 487 38.65 12.27 5.46
CA LEU A 487 39.95 11.57 5.54
C LEU A 487 40.09 10.54 4.41
N GLN A 488 39.03 9.79 4.09
CA GLN A 488 39.04 8.85 2.97
C GLN A 488 39.37 9.55 1.64
N SER A 489 38.78 10.72 1.38
CA SER A 489 39.03 11.48 0.16
C SER A 489 40.47 11.99 0.07
N GLN A 490 41.03 12.47 1.19
CA GLN A 490 42.42 12.96 1.27
C GLN A 490 43.44 11.82 1.10
N VAL A 491 43.21 10.69 1.78
CA VAL A 491 44.05 9.49 1.64
C VAL A 491 44.02 8.97 0.21
N LEU A 492 42.82 8.92 -0.40
CA LEU A 492 42.67 8.47 -1.79
C LEU A 492 43.38 9.40 -2.77
N GLN A 493 43.30 10.72 -2.57
CA GLN A 493 44.06 11.70 -3.37
C GLN A 493 45.58 11.53 -3.17
N SER A 494 46.03 11.38 -1.93
CA SER A 494 47.45 11.19 -1.58
C SER A 494 48.02 9.92 -2.19
N VAL A 495 47.29 8.80 -2.11
CA VAL A 495 47.69 7.52 -2.74
C VAL A 495 47.70 7.66 -4.25
N LYS A 496 46.70 8.33 -4.85
CA LYS A 496 46.67 8.58 -6.30
C LYS A 496 47.85 9.42 -6.78
N THR A 497 48.25 10.46 -6.03
CA THR A 497 49.44 11.26 -6.33
C THR A 497 50.73 10.44 -6.24
N MET A 498 50.87 9.58 -5.21
CA MET A 498 52.03 8.68 -5.04
C MET A 498 52.16 7.69 -6.21
N LEU A 499 51.04 7.14 -6.67
CA LEU A 499 51.00 6.20 -7.79
C LEU A 499 51.29 6.90 -9.13
N SER A 500 50.91 8.18 -9.29
CA SER A 500 51.27 8.98 -10.48
C SER A 500 52.74 9.42 -10.50
N THR A 501 53.37 9.68 -9.35
CA THR A 501 54.79 10.09 -9.29
C THR A 501 55.78 8.95 -9.57
N ASN A 502 55.38 7.69 -9.38
CA ASN A 502 56.21 6.52 -9.66
C ASN A 502 56.27 6.13 -11.15
N GLY A 503 55.55 6.84 -12.04
CA GLY A 503 55.51 6.56 -13.48
C GLY A 503 56.60 7.22 -14.34
N THR A 504 57.43 8.13 -13.81
CA THR A 504 58.31 8.97 -14.66
C THR A 504 59.78 9.04 -14.25
N ASN A 505 60.31 8.14 -13.40
CA ASN A 505 61.74 8.13 -13.06
C ASN A 505 62.36 6.73 -13.09
N THR A 506 62.69 6.25 -14.29
CA THR A 506 63.77 5.25 -14.47
C THR A 506 64.64 5.64 -15.67
N LYS A 507 65.67 6.46 -15.44
CA LYS A 507 66.84 6.53 -16.32
C LYS A 507 68.12 6.64 -15.49
N ARG A 508 69.01 5.67 -15.75
CA ARG A 508 70.45 5.61 -15.46
C ARG A 508 70.89 5.33 -14.02
N GLY A 509 71.31 4.09 -13.82
CA GLY A 509 72.30 3.65 -12.84
C GLY A 509 72.78 2.25 -13.24
N SER A 510 73.93 2.17 -13.90
CA SER A 510 74.54 0.96 -14.47
C SER A 510 75.21 0.12 -13.38
N GLY A 511 75.10 -1.22 -13.51
CA GLY A 511 76.06 -2.18 -12.95
C GLY A 511 75.50 -3.15 -11.90
N PHE A 512 75.15 -4.37 -12.30
CA PHE A 512 75.86 -5.61 -11.93
C PHE A 512 75.13 -6.87 -12.45
N LEU A 513 75.87 -7.64 -13.24
CA LEU A 513 75.83 -9.06 -13.63
C LEU A 513 74.51 -9.87 -13.70
N ALA A 514 74.33 -10.35 -14.93
CA ALA A 514 73.59 -11.50 -15.45
C ALA A 514 73.33 -12.73 -14.54
N GLY A 515 72.11 -13.28 -14.68
CA GLY A 515 71.71 -14.64 -14.31
C GLY A 515 70.23 -14.86 -14.67
N GLY A 516 69.94 -15.74 -15.63
CA GLY A 516 68.69 -15.80 -16.39
C GLY A 516 67.41 -16.23 -15.65
N PHE A 517 66.24 -15.86 -16.19
CA PHE A 517 65.29 -16.73 -16.90
C PHE A 517 64.19 -15.87 -17.59
N PRO A 518 63.52 -16.36 -18.66
CA PRO A 518 62.73 -15.54 -19.58
C PRO A 518 61.28 -15.34 -19.13
N SER A 519 60.74 -14.22 -19.63
CA SER A 519 59.35 -13.79 -19.56
C SER A 519 58.35 -14.85 -20.02
N SER A 520 57.40 -15.24 -19.16
CA SER A 520 55.99 -15.46 -19.52
C SER A 520 55.14 -15.72 -18.27
N LEU A 521 54.25 -14.78 -17.93
CA LEU A 521 52.95 -14.96 -17.27
C LEU A 521 52.34 -13.57 -17.04
N TRP A 522 51.91 -12.94 -18.13
CA TRP A 522 50.93 -11.84 -18.05
C TRP A 522 49.54 -12.45 -17.89
N GLY A 523 48.89 -12.18 -16.76
CA GLY A 523 47.50 -12.58 -16.51
C GLY A 523 46.99 -12.40 -15.08
N SER A 524 47.85 -12.32 -14.05
CA SER A 524 47.42 -12.38 -12.64
C SER A 524 47.88 -11.20 -11.75
N SER A 525 48.59 -10.20 -12.29
CA SER A 525 49.12 -9.09 -11.49
C SER A 525 48.12 -7.95 -11.21
N ALA A 526 47.13 -7.73 -12.07
CA ALA A 526 46.17 -6.62 -11.88
C ALA A 526 45.26 -6.81 -10.64
N GLY A 527 44.88 -8.05 -10.34
CA GLY A 527 44.06 -8.38 -9.15
C GLY A 527 44.85 -8.32 -7.84
N LYS A 528 46.14 -8.71 -7.86
CA LYS A 528 47.04 -8.61 -6.70
C LYS A 528 47.36 -7.15 -6.37
N HIS A 529 47.65 -6.34 -7.39
CA HIS A 529 47.94 -4.93 -7.22
C HIS A 529 46.73 -4.13 -6.69
N LYS A 530 45.51 -4.48 -7.14
CA LYS A 530 44.26 -3.87 -6.64
C LYS A 530 43.97 -4.23 -5.18
N LEU A 531 44.28 -5.46 -4.76
CA LEU A 531 44.08 -5.91 -3.39
C LEU A 531 45.12 -5.29 -2.43
N GLU A 532 46.38 -5.20 -2.87
CA GLU A 532 47.46 -4.52 -2.14
C GLU A 532 47.21 -3.01 -2.03
N GLU A 533 46.67 -2.38 -3.08
CA GLU A 533 46.24 -0.98 -3.08
C GLU A 533 45.07 -0.74 -2.10
N GLU A 534 44.08 -1.64 -2.06
CA GLU A 534 42.97 -1.56 -1.11
C GLU A 534 43.44 -1.77 0.34
N GLN A 535 44.41 -2.66 0.56
CA GLN A 535 45.03 -2.87 1.87
C GLN A 535 45.85 -1.65 2.31
N LEU A 536 46.65 -1.07 1.41
CA LEU A 536 47.41 0.16 1.69
C LEU A 536 46.48 1.34 2.01
N LEU A 537 45.38 1.49 1.27
CA LEU A 537 44.35 2.50 1.55
C LEU A 537 43.76 2.32 2.95
N LYS A 538 43.47 1.08 3.37
CA LYS A 538 42.96 0.79 4.72
C LYS A 538 43.98 1.10 5.82
N VAL A 539 45.24 0.73 5.64
CA VAL A 539 46.30 1.00 6.63
C VAL A 539 46.50 2.51 6.80
N ARG A 540 46.66 3.25 5.69
CA ARG A 540 46.82 4.71 5.73
C ARG A 540 45.60 5.41 6.30
N LEU A 541 44.39 4.95 5.97
CA LEU A 541 43.17 5.49 6.56
C LEU A 541 43.14 5.30 8.07
N ASN A 542 43.53 4.12 8.57
CA ASN A 542 43.58 3.85 10.00
C ASN A 542 44.63 4.71 10.73
N GLU A 543 45.79 4.95 10.11
CA GLU A 543 46.81 5.86 10.64
C GLU A 543 46.30 7.30 10.73
N GLU A 544 45.66 7.81 9.68
CA GLU A 544 45.05 9.15 9.67
C GLU A 544 43.91 9.29 10.67
N MET A 545 43.08 8.24 10.82
CA MET A 545 42.03 8.21 11.84
C MET A 545 42.61 8.23 13.26
N ALA A 546 43.68 7.46 13.51
CA ALA A 546 44.35 7.46 14.81
C ALA A 546 45.01 8.82 15.12
N SER A 547 45.68 9.42 14.13
CA SER A 547 46.28 10.75 14.21
C SER A 547 45.23 11.82 14.51
N THR A 548 44.10 11.80 13.79
CA THR A 548 42.99 12.73 14.00
C THR A 548 42.37 12.55 15.38
N MET A 549 42.20 11.31 15.85
CA MET A 549 41.69 11.05 17.20
C MET A 549 42.63 11.56 18.28
N ALA A 550 43.95 11.41 18.11
CA ALA A 550 44.94 11.97 19.02
C ALA A 550 44.86 13.51 19.08
N ALA A 551 44.73 14.16 17.92
CA ALA A 551 44.54 15.62 17.84
C ALA A 551 43.26 16.08 18.55
N ILE A 552 42.14 15.36 18.40
CA ILE A 552 40.89 15.65 19.12
C ILE A 552 41.09 15.54 20.63
N VAL A 553 41.82 14.53 21.10
CA VAL A 553 42.11 14.35 22.53
C VAL A 553 42.96 15.49 23.08
N GLU A 554 43.95 15.98 22.32
CA GLU A 554 44.74 17.15 22.72
C GLU A 554 43.88 18.41 22.84
N HIS A 555 42.97 18.65 21.88
CA HIS A 555 42.00 19.73 21.99
C HIS A 555 41.07 19.57 23.19
N TRP A 556 40.65 18.33 23.50
CA TRP A 556 39.77 18.06 24.64
C TRP A 556 40.46 18.33 25.98
N LYS A 557 41.75 18.02 26.12
CA LYS A 557 42.53 18.38 27.32
C LYS A 557 42.55 19.89 27.60
N LEU A 558 42.54 20.71 26.55
CA LEU A 558 42.52 22.18 26.68
C LEU A 558 41.18 22.73 27.20
N LEU A 559 40.11 21.92 27.17
CA LEU A 559 38.77 22.30 27.63
C LEU A 559 38.52 21.93 29.10
N GLN A 560 39.55 21.57 29.86
CA GLN A 560 39.41 21.15 31.25
C GLN A 560 38.76 22.23 32.11
N GLY A 561 37.76 21.83 32.91
CA GLY A 561 37.01 22.71 33.79
C GLY A 561 35.83 23.42 33.13
N MET A 562 35.66 23.26 31.81
CA MET A 562 34.51 23.79 31.07
C MET A 562 33.25 22.98 31.40
N ASN A 563 32.17 23.65 31.82
CA ASN A 563 30.93 22.96 32.16
C ASN A 563 30.13 22.57 30.89
N ARG A 564 29.08 21.75 31.07
CA ARG A 564 28.26 21.26 29.93
C ARG A 564 27.56 22.38 29.17
N GLU A 565 27.11 23.42 29.87
CA GLU A 565 26.35 24.52 29.27
C GLU A 565 27.28 25.42 28.45
N GLU A 566 28.45 25.76 28.98
CA GLU A 566 29.51 26.48 28.30
C GLU A 566 29.98 25.73 27.07
N SER A 567 30.28 24.43 27.22
CA SER A 567 30.71 23.56 26.12
C SER A 567 29.69 23.56 24.98
N MET A 568 28.41 23.40 25.30
CA MET A 568 27.34 23.42 24.31
C MET A 568 27.16 24.81 23.68
N THR A 569 27.29 25.88 24.47
CA THR A 569 27.16 27.26 23.98
C THR A 569 28.26 27.60 22.99
N THR A 570 29.51 27.23 23.29
CA THR A 570 30.66 27.41 22.39
C THR A 570 30.52 26.53 21.15
N TYR A 571 30.08 25.27 21.30
CA TYR A 571 29.79 24.39 20.17
C TYR A 571 28.78 25.03 19.21
N LEU A 572 27.66 25.54 19.74
CA LEU A 572 26.63 26.19 18.94
C LEU A 572 27.08 27.51 18.34
N ALA A 573 27.94 28.28 19.03
CA ALA A 573 28.49 29.52 18.49
C ALA A 573 29.29 29.26 17.20
N ILE A 574 30.15 28.23 17.20
CA ILE A 574 30.93 27.83 16.03
C ILE A 574 30.02 27.34 14.91
N VAL A 575 29.09 26.41 15.21
CA VAL A 575 28.25 25.82 14.15
C VAL A 575 27.26 26.82 13.54
N ARG A 576 26.89 27.88 14.27
CA ARG A 576 26.07 28.99 13.77
C ARG A 576 26.73 29.84 12.69
N GLU A 577 28.04 29.80 12.56
CA GLU A 577 28.76 30.53 11.51
C GLU A 577 28.54 29.94 10.12
N CYS A 578 28.10 28.68 10.04
CA CYS A 578 27.81 28.03 8.76
C CYS A 578 26.51 28.57 8.15
N SER A 579 26.58 28.92 6.87
CA SER A 579 25.43 29.43 6.10
C SER A 579 24.29 28.40 5.98
N ALA A 580 24.61 27.11 6.04
CA ALA A 580 23.64 26.01 6.04
C ALA A 580 23.09 25.67 7.45
N TYR A 581 23.44 26.47 8.48
CA TYR A 581 22.96 26.25 9.84
C TYR A 581 21.43 26.29 9.92
N GLY A 582 20.86 25.24 10.51
CA GLY A 582 19.40 25.10 10.60
C GLY A 582 18.76 24.56 9.32
N ALA A 583 19.52 24.31 8.25
CA ALA A 583 19.01 23.65 7.06
C ALA A 583 19.18 22.12 7.14
N THR A 584 18.26 21.37 6.54
CA THR A 584 18.43 19.93 6.34
C THR A 584 19.08 19.69 4.98
N VAL A 585 20.26 19.06 4.96
CA VAL A 585 21.08 18.90 3.76
C VAL A 585 20.92 17.50 3.16
N TYR A 586 20.76 17.44 1.84
CA TYR A 586 20.63 16.20 1.08
C TYR A 586 21.65 16.12 -0.06
N PRO A 587 22.36 14.98 -0.23
CA PRO A 587 23.19 14.77 -1.39
C PRO A 587 22.32 14.52 -2.64
N VAL A 588 22.54 15.31 -3.69
CA VAL A 588 21.79 15.25 -4.95
C VAL A 588 22.73 15.31 -6.16
N GLY A 589 22.36 14.66 -7.25
CA GLY A 589 22.99 14.83 -8.56
C GLY A 589 22.18 15.78 -9.42
N LEU A 590 22.73 16.94 -9.79
CA LEU A 590 22.09 17.84 -10.74
C LEU A 590 22.38 17.36 -12.18
N ARG A 591 21.31 17.18 -12.96
CA ARG A 591 21.41 16.89 -14.40
C ARG A 591 21.30 18.18 -15.20
N SER A 592 22.31 18.46 -16.02
CA SER A 592 22.25 19.56 -16.98
C SER A 592 21.45 19.14 -18.21
N SER A 593 20.63 20.04 -18.77
CA SER A 593 19.88 19.77 -20.00
C SER A 593 20.76 19.67 -21.25
N ALA A 594 22.05 20.06 -21.16
CA ALA A 594 22.97 20.14 -22.30
C ALA A 594 24.00 18.99 -22.37
N GLU A 595 24.25 18.26 -21.27
CA GLU A 595 25.25 17.19 -21.19
C GLU A 595 24.77 16.07 -20.25
N GLN A 596 25.10 14.81 -20.55
CA GLN A 596 24.89 13.65 -19.65
C GLN A 596 25.84 13.67 -18.43
N SER A 597 26.34 14.83 -18.02
CA SER A 597 27.17 15.01 -16.84
C SER A 597 26.27 15.24 -15.62
N VAL A 598 26.47 14.42 -14.57
CA VAL A 598 25.79 14.56 -13.28
C VAL A 598 26.74 15.27 -12.33
N GLN A 599 26.38 16.49 -11.93
CA GLN A 599 27.14 17.24 -10.94
C GLN A 599 26.66 16.88 -9.54
N ARG A 600 27.55 16.42 -8.66
CA ARG A 600 27.23 16.18 -7.25
C ARG A 600 27.13 17.50 -6.50
N LEU A 601 26.00 17.74 -5.88
CA LEU A 601 25.68 18.93 -5.11
C LEU A 601 24.99 18.53 -3.80
N TRP A 602 24.91 19.47 -2.88
CA TRP A 602 24.11 19.38 -1.67
C TRP A 602 22.91 20.31 -1.79
N LEU A 603 21.72 19.78 -1.55
CA LEU A 603 20.46 20.54 -1.49
C LEU A 603 20.10 20.76 -0.03
N ALA A 604 20.24 22.00 0.43
CA ALA A 604 19.90 22.42 1.78
C ALA A 604 18.49 23.03 1.81
N LEU A 605 17.65 22.54 2.71
CA LEU A 605 16.31 23.07 2.95
C LEU A 605 16.29 23.81 4.28
N ASP A 606 16.03 25.10 4.26
CA ASP A 606 15.77 25.91 5.45
C ASP A 606 14.27 26.26 5.54
N THR A 607 13.85 26.82 6.65
CA THR A 607 12.56 27.48 6.87
C THR A 607 12.24 28.58 5.86
N LYS A 608 13.24 29.25 5.26
CA LYS A 608 13.03 30.39 4.36
C LYS A 608 13.27 30.12 2.89
N ALA A 609 14.21 29.22 2.58
CA ALA A 609 14.70 29.02 1.22
C ALA A 609 15.21 27.59 0.98
N VAL A 610 15.39 27.28 -0.29
CA VAL A 610 16.12 26.10 -0.77
C VAL A 610 17.44 26.59 -1.37
N SER A 611 18.54 26.00 -0.90
CA SER A 611 19.91 26.42 -1.27
C SER A 611 20.69 25.25 -1.85
N LEU A 612 21.45 25.51 -2.91
CA LEU A 612 22.34 24.56 -3.57
C LEU A 612 23.77 24.86 -3.18
N TYR A 613 24.48 23.85 -2.68
CA TYR A 613 25.89 23.93 -2.32
C TYR A 613 26.69 22.96 -3.18
N LYS A 614 27.93 23.33 -3.50
CA LYS A 614 28.91 22.38 -4.03
C LYS A 614 29.54 21.64 -2.86
N GLU A 615 29.88 20.38 -3.07
CA GLU A 615 30.50 19.54 -2.03
C GLU A 615 31.81 20.18 -1.53
N GLY A 616 31.84 20.52 -0.24
CA GLY A 616 32.98 21.16 0.43
C GLY A 616 32.98 22.69 0.43
N ASP A 617 32.05 23.36 -0.24
CA ASP A 617 31.95 24.83 -0.23
C ASP A 617 31.08 25.32 0.93
N ALA A 618 31.51 26.40 1.60
CA ALA A 618 30.78 27.01 2.72
C ALA A 618 29.63 27.92 2.29
N ASP A 619 29.68 28.45 1.07
CA ASP A 619 28.68 29.38 0.52
C ASP A 619 27.79 28.69 -0.51
N PRO A 620 26.48 29.01 -0.56
CA PRO A 620 25.58 28.43 -1.54
C PRO A 620 25.88 28.96 -2.95
N LEU A 621 25.90 28.05 -3.92
CA LEU A 621 25.96 28.35 -5.35
C LEU A 621 24.72 29.13 -5.81
N GLU A 622 23.54 28.69 -5.36
CA GLU A 622 22.27 29.30 -5.72
C GLU A 622 21.29 29.13 -4.56
N SER A 623 20.53 30.16 -4.21
CA SER A 623 19.49 30.11 -3.16
C SER A 623 18.22 30.75 -3.67
N PHE A 624 17.10 30.06 -3.50
CA PHE A 624 15.79 30.52 -3.96
C PHE A 624 14.75 30.35 -2.87
N GLY A 625 13.92 31.38 -2.70
CA GLY A 625 12.84 31.38 -1.70
C GLY A 625 11.67 30.49 -2.14
N TYR A 626 10.92 29.94 -1.19
CA TYR A 626 9.78 29.06 -1.51
C TYR A 626 8.73 29.73 -2.41
N HIS A 627 8.55 31.05 -2.31
CA HIS A 627 7.65 31.83 -3.16
C HIS A 627 8.05 31.87 -4.65
N GLN A 628 9.30 31.52 -4.98
CA GLN A 628 9.83 31.48 -6.36
C GLN A 628 9.68 30.08 -6.99
N ILE A 629 9.28 29.09 -6.20
CA ILE A 629 9.08 27.71 -6.65
C ILE A 629 7.66 27.58 -7.17
N SER A 630 7.54 27.43 -8.50
CA SER A 630 6.25 27.28 -9.16
C SER A 630 5.68 25.88 -8.97
N SER A 631 6.54 24.85 -8.97
CA SER A 631 6.10 23.47 -8.72
C SER A 631 7.23 22.50 -8.38
N PHE A 632 6.86 21.40 -7.73
CA PHE A 632 7.73 20.26 -7.45
C PHE A 632 7.12 19.00 -8.06
N HIS A 633 7.86 18.30 -8.93
CA HIS A 633 7.37 17.14 -9.66
C HIS A 633 8.29 15.93 -9.51
N PRO A 634 7.86 14.84 -8.83
CA PRO A 634 8.54 13.56 -8.94
C PRO A 634 8.34 13.00 -10.35
N MET A 635 9.44 12.68 -11.05
CA MET A 635 9.40 12.19 -12.43
C MET A 635 9.57 10.66 -12.47
N ASP A 636 10.50 10.12 -11.68
CA ASP A 636 10.82 8.69 -11.57
C ASP A 636 11.20 8.35 -10.11
N LYS A 637 11.44 7.06 -9.80
CA LYS A 637 11.80 6.60 -8.44
C LYS A 637 12.98 7.36 -7.79
N ASN A 638 13.91 7.86 -8.59
CA ASN A 638 15.11 8.55 -8.11
C ASN A 638 15.27 9.95 -8.73
N ILE A 639 14.30 10.45 -9.50
CA ILE A 639 14.43 11.73 -10.22
C ILE A 639 13.27 12.64 -9.87
N PHE A 640 13.59 13.88 -9.49
CA PHE A 640 12.60 14.92 -9.22
C PHE A 640 12.99 16.24 -9.89
N LYS A 641 11.98 17.06 -10.19
CA LYS A 641 12.10 18.36 -10.82
C LYS A 641 11.65 19.46 -9.87
N ILE A 642 12.47 20.48 -9.69
CA ILE A 642 12.09 21.75 -9.06
C ILE A 642 11.95 22.77 -10.17
N ALA A 643 10.74 23.28 -10.39
CA ALA A 643 10.49 24.34 -11.35
C ALA A 643 10.45 25.69 -10.63
N LEU A 644 11.26 26.63 -11.09
CA LEU A 644 11.20 28.05 -10.72
C LEU A 644 10.55 28.83 -11.86
N ASP A 645 10.10 30.05 -11.59
CA ASP A 645 9.47 30.92 -12.60
C ASP A 645 10.35 31.18 -13.85
N LYS A 646 11.68 31.02 -13.72
CA LYS A 646 12.66 31.34 -14.78
C LYS A 646 13.57 30.17 -15.19
N LYS A 647 13.57 29.06 -14.45
CA LYS A 647 14.55 27.97 -14.62
C LYS A 647 14.05 26.69 -13.96
N ASP A 648 14.31 25.57 -14.60
CA ASP A 648 13.99 24.25 -14.08
C ASP A 648 15.28 23.51 -13.68
N PHE A 649 15.23 22.82 -12.53
CA PHE A 649 16.29 21.93 -12.09
C PHE A 649 15.81 20.49 -12.05
N LEU A 650 16.63 19.58 -12.58
CA LEU A 650 16.41 18.14 -12.55
C LEU A 650 17.45 17.49 -11.64
N PHE A 651 16.98 16.86 -10.58
CA PHE A 651 17.82 16.24 -9.57
C PHE A 651 17.63 14.73 -9.53
N GLU A 652 18.73 14.02 -9.32
CA GLU A 652 18.79 12.59 -9.08
C GLU A 652 19.18 12.33 -7.62
N SER A 653 18.37 11.56 -6.91
CA SER A 653 18.69 11.13 -5.54
C SER A 653 17.85 9.93 -5.11
N ASN A 654 18.49 9.03 -4.36
CA ASN A 654 17.90 7.80 -3.85
C ASN A 654 17.14 8.01 -2.52
N GLN A 655 17.29 9.17 -1.88
CA GLN A 655 16.81 9.42 -0.50
C GLN A 655 15.73 10.53 -0.39
N VAL A 656 15.42 11.22 -1.49
CA VAL A 656 14.99 12.63 -1.40
C VAL A 656 13.54 12.89 -1.84
N ILE A 657 12.94 12.02 -2.65
CA ILE A 657 11.61 12.29 -3.24
C ILE A 657 10.52 12.46 -2.16
N LEU A 658 10.53 11.64 -1.11
CA LEU A 658 9.52 11.70 -0.04
C LEU A 658 9.80 12.80 0.99
N ARG A 659 11.07 13.13 1.23
CA ARG A 659 11.47 14.14 2.24
C ARG A 659 11.27 15.58 1.73
N LEU A 660 11.63 15.87 0.47
CA LEU A 660 11.41 17.20 -0.14
C LEU A 660 9.93 17.53 -0.34
N TYR A 661 9.13 16.56 -0.77
CA TYR A 661 7.69 16.76 -1.00
C TYR A 661 6.95 17.13 0.30
N THR A 662 7.45 16.64 1.45
CA THR A 662 6.84 16.89 2.75
C THR A 662 7.33 18.20 3.37
N VAL A 663 8.63 18.51 3.26
CA VAL A 663 9.18 19.81 3.72
C VAL A 663 8.63 20.97 2.88
N SER A 664 8.53 20.82 1.55
CA SER A 664 7.91 21.85 0.70
C SER A 664 6.45 22.11 1.06
N ARG A 665 5.65 21.06 1.36
CA ARG A 665 4.26 21.25 1.86
C ARG A 665 4.19 21.90 3.24
N LEU A 666 5.14 21.63 4.13
CA LEU A 666 5.21 22.24 5.46
C LEU A 666 5.66 23.70 5.41
N CYS A 667 6.52 24.09 4.46
CA CYS A 667 7.00 25.46 4.29
C CYS A 667 6.15 26.32 3.33
N MET A 668 5.29 25.71 2.50
CA MET A 668 4.32 26.41 1.64
C MET A 668 2.94 26.64 2.29
N MET A 669 2.71 26.14 3.50
CA MET A 669 1.60 26.55 4.38
C MET A 669 2.07 27.64 5.32
#